data_AF-A0A661NJR4-F1
#
_entry.id   AF-A0A661NJR4-F1
#
_cell.length_a   1.000
_cell.length_b   1.000
_cell.length_c   1.000
_cell.angle_alpha   90.00
_cell.angle_beta   90.00
_cell.angle_gamma   90.00
#
_symmetry.space_group_name_H-M   'P 1'
#
loop_
_entity.id
_entity.type
_entity.pdbx_description
1 polymer ?
#
loop_
_entity_poly.entity_id
_entity_poly.type
_entity_poly.pdbx_seq_one_letter_code
_entity_poly.pdbx_strand_id
1 'polypeptide(L)'
;MAAPVLGIDLGTTNSVVAIADGRQSRVLADPEGFQLIPSVVSFHPSGDILVGRTARDRRLLDAQNTVYSVKRLIGRPFRSPEVRTARERFPFELTEGPTGGVLVGARGETYTLSEISAFVLRQVRSVAEFNVAEPCTQAVVTVPANFNELQRSATKAAGRVAGLDVLRILNEPTAAALAYGYGRGSRERIAVFDFGGGTFDVTLLELSGEVFEVLATAGDTYLGGDDIDVLVADQMAEAFLEHHRYDPRDDAQAYERLRAAAEWAKCQLSEKPDVQLRIEELAYGDGGISLDLTFALERPVLERMAQSLVARTFDVCEDVMRIAGIRPTQLDNVILVGGSTRMPLVQRMVTEYFGRAPLEGIDPDLVVAQGAAIQGRALTAPAERKSLGKVALRRITRAEHEATRPSQIAPPRTSAITPPDAQGSPGAPPTSSGPAGLGTLPPVGAGLGSLPPVPAVPPAPPLPEFGDSAGSPPRPPVPVGARTLETPAFAAAPPPLPSFGNAPIEDAGVLPVGPAFSPDPEVAERSLERASVRAPDLSVLEPAVPLAPDAPEPEMPLLLDVTPHSLGIETVGGYCEAVIKQNAAIPVEQTRVFSTAQDNQRLVKVRIFQGESRRFDDNQGLGEIELAGLRAAARGRVKIDVTFVIGADGILAVRAKDVETGKEQDVRIKLVGGMAEDDVQRLVDRQAAMLDGGR
;
A
#
# COMPACT_ATOMS: atom_id res chain seq x y z
N MET A 1 -1.68 13.39 -33.45
CA MET A 1 -1.41 14.84 -33.20
C MET A 1 -0.05 14.94 -32.51
N ALA A 2 0.12 15.58 -31.35
CA ALA A 2 1.01 15.00 -30.35
C ALA A 2 0.28 13.76 -29.80
N ALA A 3 0.99 12.66 -29.56
CA ALA A 3 0.37 11.46 -29.00
C ALA A 3 -0.14 11.75 -27.57
N PRO A 4 -1.32 11.23 -27.16
CA PRO A 4 -1.85 11.49 -25.84
C PRO A 4 -1.01 10.78 -24.77
N VAL A 5 -0.77 11.48 -23.65
CA VAL A 5 -0.20 10.86 -22.45
C VAL A 5 -1.31 10.12 -21.74
N LEU A 6 -1.12 8.82 -21.50
CA LEU A 6 -2.09 8.00 -20.78
C LEU A 6 -2.03 8.30 -19.28
N GLY A 7 -3.18 8.55 -18.66
CA GLY A 7 -3.36 8.45 -17.22
C GLY A 7 -3.76 7.01 -16.89
N ILE A 8 -2.86 6.24 -16.29
CA ILE A 8 -3.09 4.83 -15.97
C ILE A 8 -3.20 4.66 -14.46
N ASP A 9 -4.36 4.20 -14.01
CA ASP A 9 -4.47 3.53 -12.73
C ASP A 9 -4.09 2.05 -12.86
N LEU A 10 -3.07 1.62 -12.12
CA LEU A 10 -2.63 0.23 -12.04
C LEU A 10 -3.05 -0.35 -10.70
N GLY A 11 -4.34 -0.57 -10.48
CA GLY A 11 -4.90 -1.10 -9.23
C GLY A 11 -4.64 -2.59 -9.01
N THR A 12 -4.80 -3.05 -7.76
CA THR A 12 -4.53 -4.45 -7.36
C THR A 12 -5.46 -5.45 -8.06
N THR A 13 -6.74 -5.10 -8.19
CA THR A 13 -7.81 -5.98 -8.69
C THR A 13 -8.27 -5.58 -10.09
N ASN A 14 -8.34 -4.27 -10.37
CA ASN A 14 -8.64 -3.70 -11.67
C ASN A 14 -7.64 -2.59 -11.99
N SER A 15 -7.43 -2.32 -13.27
CA SER A 15 -6.68 -1.20 -13.82
C SER A 15 -7.58 -0.40 -14.75
N VAL A 16 -7.33 0.91 -14.87
CA VAL A 16 -8.16 1.85 -15.63
C VAL A 16 -7.26 2.82 -16.40
N VAL A 17 -7.68 3.26 -17.59
CA VAL A 17 -6.96 4.28 -18.36
C VAL A 17 -7.85 5.41 -18.80
N ALA A 18 -7.35 6.63 -18.68
CA ALA A 18 -7.95 7.84 -19.18
C ALA A 18 -6.96 8.65 -20.02
N ILE A 19 -7.49 9.60 -20.79
CA ILE A 19 -6.77 10.69 -21.43
C ILE A 19 -7.44 12.01 -21.05
N ALA A 20 -6.74 13.14 -21.10
CA ALA A 20 -7.31 14.44 -20.80
C ALA A 20 -7.13 15.42 -21.97
N ASP A 21 -8.20 16.15 -22.27
CA ASP A 21 -8.20 17.26 -23.22
C ASP A 21 -8.73 18.53 -22.53
N GLY A 22 -7.98 19.64 -22.63
CA GLY A 22 -8.18 20.83 -21.81
C GLY A 22 -8.34 20.51 -20.31
N ARG A 23 -9.52 20.81 -19.76
CA ARG A 23 -9.95 20.51 -18.39
C ARG A 23 -10.55 19.09 -18.19
N GLN A 24 -10.92 18.38 -19.25
CA GLN A 24 -11.77 17.18 -19.16
C GLN A 24 -10.97 15.88 -19.35
N SER A 25 -10.99 15.02 -18.33
CA SER A 25 -10.49 13.65 -18.39
C SER A 25 -11.58 12.68 -18.86
N ARG A 26 -11.31 11.93 -19.94
CA ARG A 26 -12.16 10.85 -20.46
C ARG A 26 -11.52 9.49 -20.16
N VAL A 27 -12.22 8.66 -19.39
CA VAL A 27 -11.88 7.23 -19.22
C VAL A 27 -12.19 6.49 -20.53
N LEU A 28 -11.31 5.56 -20.89
CA LEU A 28 -11.41 4.73 -22.08
C LEU A 28 -12.01 3.36 -21.73
N ALA A 29 -12.74 2.76 -22.67
CA ALA A 29 -13.36 1.45 -22.49
C ALA A 29 -12.78 0.44 -23.49
N ASP A 30 -12.78 -0.85 -23.13
CA ASP A 30 -12.43 -1.93 -24.05
C ASP A 30 -13.48 -2.07 -25.19
N PRO A 31 -13.25 -2.90 -26.22
CA PRO A 31 -14.19 -3.07 -27.33
C PRO A 31 -15.57 -3.63 -26.94
N GLU A 32 -15.72 -4.18 -25.72
CA GLU A 32 -16.98 -4.65 -25.16
C GLU A 32 -17.72 -3.56 -24.36
N GLY A 33 -17.09 -2.39 -24.16
CA GLY A 33 -17.67 -1.22 -23.49
C GLY A 33 -17.32 -1.08 -22.00
N PHE A 34 -16.46 -1.95 -21.46
CA PHE A 34 -16.09 -1.92 -20.04
C PHE A 34 -14.87 -1.03 -19.77
N GLN A 35 -14.94 -0.22 -18.71
CA GLN A 35 -13.84 0.68 -18.30
C GLN A 35 -12.85 0.06 -17.31
N LEU A 36 -13.28 -0.90 -16.49
CA LEU A 36 -12.44 -1.59 -15.50
C LEU A 36 -11.80 -2.83 -16.14
N ILE A 37 -10.48 -2.87 -16.25
CA ILE A 37 -9.71 -3.98 -16.83
C ILE A 37 -9.14 -4.83 -15.68
N PRO A 38 -9.54 -6.11 -15.48
CA PRO A 38 -9.03 -6.90 -14.36
C PRO A 38 -7.50 -7.05 -14.38
N SER A 39 -6.85 -6.84 -13.23
CA SER A 39 -5.40 -6.94 -13.04
C SER A 39 -4.96 -8.41 -12.89
N VAL A 40 -5.34 -9.23 -13.87
CA VAL A 40 -5.16 -10.69 -13.89
C VAL A 40 -4.45 -11.12 -15.17
N VAL A 41 -3.53 -12.08 -15.06
CA VAL A 41 -2.77 -12.68 -16.17
C VAL A 41 -2.87 -14.22 -16.09
N SER A 42 -3.25 -14.90 -17.16
CA SER A 42 -3.40 -16.37 -17.20
C SER A 42 -2.55 -16.98 -18.32
N PHE A 43 -1.71 -17.96 -17.97
CA PHE A 43 -0.78 -18.59 -18.89
C PHE A 43 -1.39 -19.87 -19.48
N HIS A 44 -1.88 -19.78 -20.72
CA HIS A 44 -2.67 -20.82 -21.37
C HIS A 44 -1.82 -22.03 -21.80
N PRO A 45 -2.35 -23.27 -21.77
CA PRO A 45 -1.64 -24.47 -22.26
C PRO A 45 -1.15 -24.45 -23.71
N SER A 46 -1.63 -23.52 -24.55
CA SER A 46 -1.15 -23.29 -25.92
C SER A 46 0.15 -22.48 -26.00
N GLY A 47 0.53 -21.78 -24.92
CA GLY A 47 1.54 -20.73 -24.92
C GLY A 47 0.98 -19.31 -24.91
N ASP A 48 -0.33 -19.13 -25.15
CA ASP A 48 -0.96 -17.80 -25.12
C ASP A 48 -0.96 -17.19 -23.70
N ILE A 49 -0.70 -15.90 -23.60
CA ILE A 49 -0.77 -15.15 -22.34
C ILE A 49 -1.99 -14.24 -22.38
N LEU A 50 -3.00 -14.62 -21.59
CA LEU A 50 -4.29 -13.94 -21.50
C LEU A 50 -4.25 -12.90 -20.39
N VAL A 51 -4.96 -11.78 -20.57
CA VAL A 51 -4.97 -10.65 -19.63
C VAL A 51 -6.40 -10.08 -19.51
N GLY A 52 -6.80 -9.59 -18.34
CA GLY A 52 -8.11 -8.98 -18.14
C GLY A 52 -9.21 -10.00 -17.86
N ARG A 53 -10.40 -9.82 -18.45
CA ARG A 53 -11.59 -10.68 -18.21
C ARG A 53 -11.31 -12.14 -18.53
N THR A 54 -10.76 -12.42 -19.71
CA THR A 54 -10.40 -13.78 -20.17
C THR A 54 -9.40 -14.48 -19.26
N ALA A 55 -8.52 -13.72 -18.59
CA ALA A 55 -7.62 -14.26 -17.57
C ALA A 55 -8.33 -14.48 -16.22
N ARG A 56 -9.13 -13.51 -15.76
CA ARG A 56 -9.93 -13.59 -14.54
C ARG A 56 -10.88 -14.80 -14.57
N ASP A 57 -11.55 -15.03 -15.69
CA ASP A 57 -12.57 -16.08 -15.78
C ASP A 57 -11.91 -17.48 -15.80
N ARG A 58 -10.65 -17.59 -16.25
CA ARG A 58 -9.82 -18.80 -16.13
C ARG A 58 -9.34 -19.13 -14.72
N ARG A 59 -9.44 -18.20 -13.76
CA ARG A 59 -9.13 -18.44 -12.32
C ARG A 59 -9.94 -19.62 -11.76
N LEU A 60 -11.14 -19.84 -12.30
CA LEU A 60 -12.04 -20.96 -11.97
C LEU A 60 -11.62 -22.32 -12.55
N LEU A 61 -10.66 -22.35 -13.49
CA LEU A 61 -10.27 -23.52 -14.29
C LEU A 61 -8.77 -23.87 -14.19
N ASP A 62 -7.94 -22.88 -13.89
CA ASP A 62 -6.48 -22.95 -14.01
C ASP A 62 -5.80 -22.00 -12.99
N ALA A 63 -6.18 -22.13 -11.73
CA ALA A 63 -5.76 -21.27 -10.62
C ALA A 63 -4.22 -21.18 -10.51
N GLN A 64 -3.52 -22.31 -10.61
CA GLN A 64 -2.06 -22.40 -10.48
C GLN A 64 -1.29 -21.60 -11.55
N ASN A 65 -1.91 -21.33 -12.71
CA ASN A 65 -1.30 -20.55 -13.80
C ASN A 65 -2.05 -19.23 -14.06
N THR A 66 -2.88 -18.78 -13.10
CA THR A 66 -3.66 -17.53 -13.21
C THR A 66 -3.33 -16.60 -12.05
N VAL A 67 -2.57 -15.56 -12.38
CA VAL A 67 -1.86 -14.68 -11.45
C VAL A 67 -2.61 -13.36 -11.27
N TYR A 68 -2.86 -12.96 -10.03
CA TYR A 68 -3.64 -11.76 -9.67
C TYR A 68 -3.17 -11.16 -8.33
N SER A 69 -3.67 -9.98 -7.96
CA SER A 69 -3.34 -9.21 -6.74
C SER A 69 -1.84 -8.94 -6.50
N VAL A 70 -0.99 -9.09 -7.52
CA VAL A 70 0.48 -8.96 -7.43
C VAL A 70 0.97 -7.59 -6.97
N LYS A 71 0.14 -6.54 -7.05
CA LYS A 71 0.43 -5.21 -6.49
C LYS A 71 0.66 -5.25 -4.96
N ARG A 72 0.07 -6.22 -4.24
CA ARG A 72 0.41 -6.48 -2.82
C ARG A 72 1.87 -6.91 -2.62
N LEU A 73 2.53 -7.45 -3.64
CA LEU A 73 3.83 -8.14 -3.55
C LEU A 73 4.96 -7.45 -4.34
N ILE A 74 4.63 -6.62 -5.32
CA ILE A 74 5.61 -5.93 -6.16
C ILE A 74 6.59 -5.10 -5.30
N GLY A 75 7.88 -5.18 -5.61
CA GLY A 75 8.95 -4.50 -4.85
C GLY A 75 9.23 -5.06 -3.45
N ARG A 76 8.55 -6.10 -2.98
CA ARG A 76 8.83 -6.72 -1.67
C ARG A 76 9.98 -7.75 -1.74
N PRO A 77 10.82 -7.88 -0.68
CA PRO A 77 11.70 -9.02 -0.52
C PRO A 77 10.91 -10.33 -0.32
N PHE A 78 11.38 -11.44 -0.90
CA PHE A 78 10.73 -12.76 -0.81
C PHE A 78 10.54 -13.25 0.64
N ARG A 79 11.44 -12.85 1.55
CA ARG A 79 11.45 -13.27 2.95
C ARG A 79 10.55 -12.44 3.86
N SER A 80 9.86 -11.43 3.32
CA SER A 80 8.95 -10.55 4.06
C SER A 80 7.73 -11.30 4.63
N PRO A 81 7.14 -10.85 5.75
CA PRO A 81 5.91 -11.44 6.30
C PRO A 81 4.77 -11.50 5.28
N GLU A 82 4.58 -10.44 4.50
CA GLU A 82 3.49 -10.31 3.53
C GLU A 82 3.61 -11.32 2.38
N VAL A 83 4.83 -11.62 1.93
CA VAL A 83 5.09 -12.67 0.93
C VAL A 83 4.92 -14.07 1.52
N ARG A 84 5.21 -14.27 2.82
CA ARG A 84 4.91 -15.54 3.50
C ARG A 84 3.41 -15.80 3.55
N THR A 85 2.63 -14.83 4.02
CA THR A 85 1.16 -14.91 4.04
C THR A 85 0.58 -15.04 2.63
N ALA A 86 1.20 -14.43 1.61
CA ALA A 86 0.81 -14.62 0.21
C ALA A 86 1.04 -16.06 -0.29
N ARG A 87 2.14 -16.71 0.11
CA ARG A 87 2.44 -18.13 -0.21
C ARG A 87 1.50 -19.12 0.47
N GLU A 88 0.85 -18.70 1.55
CA GLU A 88 -0.18 -19.47 2.27
C GLU A 88 -1.59 -19.24 1.66
N ARG A 89 -1.77 -18.22 0.81
CA ARG A 89 -3.07 -17.80 0.25
C ARG A 89 -3.23 -18.00 -1.26
N PHE A 90 -2.19 -17.82 -2.06
CA PHE A 90 -2.30 -17.87 -3.53
C PHE A 90 -2.06 -19.27 -4.10
N PRO A 91 -2.77 -19.67 -5.18
CA PRO A 91 -2.64 -21.00 -5.80
C PRO A 91 -1.43 -21.12 -6.73
N PHE A 92 -0.86 -19.99 -7.16
CA PHE A 92 0.29 -19.92 -8.07
C PHE A 92 1.61 -19.89 -7.29
N GLU A 93 2.65 -20.51 -7.84
CA GLU A 93 3.93 -20.65 -7.15
C GLU A 93 4.65 -19.30 -6.99
N LEU A 94 5.17 -19.01 -5.79
CA LEU A 94 6.04 -17.88 -5.53
C LEU A 94 7.42 -18.36 -5.07
N THR A 95 8.48 -17.89 -5.75
CA THR A 95 9.88 -18.31 -5.52
C THR A 95 10.82 -17.12 -5.30
N GLU A 96 11.99 -17.38 -4.70
CA GLU A 96 13.02 -16.35 -4.44
C GLU A 96 13.86 -16.10 -5.70
N GLY A 97 13.81 -14.87 -6.21
CA GLY A 97 14.63 -14.45 -7.35
C GLY A 97 16.10 -14.18 -6.97
N PRO A 98 17.02 -14.10 -7.96
CA PRO A 98 18.46 -13.93 -7.70
C PRO A 98 18.86 -12.68 -6.89
N THR A 99 18.00 -11.66 -6.84
CA THR A 99 18.20 -10.41 -6.06
C THR A 99 17.50 -10.41 -4.70
N GLY A 100 16.84 -11.51 -4.32
CA GLY A 100 16.00 -11.61 -3.11
C GLY A 100 14.57 -11.05 -3.28
N GLY A 101 14.20 -10.61 -4.49
CA GLY A 101 12.82 -10.26 -4.84
C GLY A 101 11.94 -11.49 -5.12
N VAL A 102 10.64 -11.26 -5.35
CA VAL A 102 9.66 -12.31 -5.65
C VAL A 102 9.58 -12.62 -7.14
N LEU A 103 9.59 -13.90 -7.49
CA LEU A 103 9.18 -14.42 -8.80
C LEU A 103 7.87 -15.21 -8.67
N VAL A 104 7.13 -15.31 -9.78
CA VAL A 104 5.96 -16.19 -9.96
C VAL A 104 6.33 -17.31 -10.92
N GLY A 105 6.00 -18.56 -10.58
CA GLY A 105 6.08 -19.71 -11.47
C GLY A 105 4.76 -19.92 -12.23
N ALA A 106 4.82 -20.11 -13.54
CA ALA A 106 3.67 -20.48 -14.37
C ALA A 106 4.13 -21.25 -15.61
N ARG A 107 3.45 -22.35 -15.97
CA ARG A 107 3.73 -23.21 -17.13
C ARG A 107 5.19 -23.71 -17.26
N GLY A 108 5.93 -23.76 -16.15
CA GLY A 108 7.35 -24.17 -16.10
C GLY A 108 8.34 -23.02 -16.32
N GLU A 109 7.86 -21.82 -16.65
CA GLU A 109 8.63 -20.59 -16.71
C GLU A 109 8.50 -19.79 -15.40
N THR A 110 9.44 -18.86 -15.17
CA THR A 110 9.33 -17.88 -14.07
C THR A 110 9.28 -16.45 -14.59
N TYR A 111 8.56 -15.59 -13.86
CA TYR A 111 8.32 -14.18 -14.20
C TYR A 111 8.50 -13.30 -12.96
N THR A 112 9.12 -12.14 -13.13
CA THR A 112 9.13 -11.08 -12.13
C THR A 112 7.74 -10.45 -11.99
N LEU A 113 7.43 -9.89 -10.81
CA LEU A 113 6.17 -9.15 -10.62
C LEU A 113 6.07 -7.90 -11.52
N SER A 114 7.22 -7.35 -11.94
CA SER A 114 7.31 -6.29 -12.95
C SER A 114 6.84 -6.77 -14.34
N GLU A 115 7.15 -8.01 -14.73
CA GLU A 115 6.64 -8.62 -15.97
C GLU A 115 5.13 -8.89 -15.90
N ILE A 116 4.63 -9.47 -14.80
CA ILE A 116 3.19 -9.68 -14.60
C ILE A 116 2.44 -8.35 -14.73
N SER A 117 2.95 -7.29 -14.10
CA SER A 117 2.38 -5.95 -14.19
C SER A 117 2.52 -5.35 -15.60
N ALA A 118 3.58 -5.67 -16.34
CA ALA A 118 3.77 -5.22 -17.71
C ALA A 118 2.78 -5.87 -18.70
N PHE A 119 2.36 -7.13 -18.49
CA PHE A 119 1.27 -7.73 -19.28
C PHE A 119 -0.05 -6.94 -19.10
N VAL A 120 -0.39 -6.59 -17.85
CA VAL A 120 -1.56 -5.74 -17.54
C VAL A 120 -1.42 -4.36 -18.20
N LEU A 121 -0.28 -3.69 -18.03
CA LEU A 121 -0.03 -2.37 -18.63
C LEU A 121 -0.06 -2.37 -20.17
N ARG A 122 0.29 -3.48 -20.83
CA ARG A 122 0.11 -3.61 -22.29
C ARG A 122 -1.35 -3.82 -22.70
N GLN A 123 -2.16 -4.55 -21.93
CA GLN A 123 -3.59 -4.64 -22.18
C GLN A 123 -4.27 -3.28 -22.01
N VAL A 124 -3.90 -2.54 -20.95
CA VAL A 124 -4.33 -1.16 -20.72
C VAL A 124 -3.94 -0.23 -21.86
N ARG A 125 -2.68 -0.30 -22.32
CA ARG A 125 -2.20 0.43 -23.50
C ARG A 125 -2.97 0.07 -24.77
N SER A 126 -3.25 -1.22 -25.01
CA SER A 126 -3.97 -1.69 -26.19
C SER A 126 -5.41 -1.15 -26.24
N VAL A 127 -6.10 -1.11 -25.10
CA VAL A 127 -7.41 -0.45 -24.96
C VAL A 127 -7.32 1.05 -25.29
N ALA A 128 -6.24 1.72 -24.89
CA ALA A 128 -6.03 3.12 -25.24
C ALA A 128 -5.75 3.32 -26.75
N GLU A 129 -4.85 2.52 -27.34
CA GLU A 129 -4.52 2.57 -28.78
C GLU A 129 -5.75 2.27 -29.66
N PHE A 130 -6.63 1.35 -29.25
CA PHE A 130 -7.94 1.12 -29.88
C PHE A 130 -8.85 2.36 -29.82
N ASN A 131 -8.87 3.08 -28.70
CA ASN A 131 -9.70 4.27 -28.49
C ASN A 131 -9.23 5.54 -29.20
N VAL A 132 -7.91 5.66 -29.49
CA VAL A 132 -7.32 6.89 -30.07
C VAL A 132 -6.78 6.70 -31.48
N ALA A 133 -6.66 5.46 -31.96
CA ALA A 133 -6.15 5.09 -33.29
C ALA A 133 -4.72 5.61 -33.63
N GLU A 134 -3.96 6.03 -32.62
CA GLU A 134 -2.54 6.40 -32.69
C GLU A 134 -1.74 5.58 -31.65
N PRO A 135 -0.46 5.22 -31.90
CA PRO A 135 0.37 4.51 -30.93
C PRO A 135 0.58 5.30 -29.63
N CYS A 136 0.40 4.64 -28.48
CA CYS A 136 0.47 5.27 -27.16
C CYS A 136 1.76 4.87 -26.46
N THR A 137 2.71 5.79 -26.36
CA THR A 137 4.07 5.52 -25.85
C THR A 137 4.42 6.23 -24.55
N GLN A 138 3.61 7.17 -24.06
CA GLN A 138 3.90 7.94 -22.85
C GLN A 138 2.77 7.82 -21.82
N ALA A 139 3.12 7.71 -20.53
CA ALA A 139 2.15 7.52 -19.46
C ALA A 139 2.54 8.23 -18.14
N VAL A 140 1.51 8.58 -17.37
CA VAL A 140 1.57 8.74 -15.91
C VAL A 140 0.97 7.48 -15.31
N VAL A 141 1.69 6.82 -14.41
CA VAL A 141 1.25 5.57 -13.77
C VAL A 141 1.12 5.80 -12.27
N THR A 142 0.04 5.32 -11.67
CA THR A 142 -0.24 5.52 -10.25
C THR A 142 0.42 4.48 -9.33
N VAL A 143 0.61 4.88 -8.07
CA VAL A 143 1.00 4.02 -6.95
C VAL A 143 0.29 4.44 -5.66
N PRO A 144 0.05 3.52 -4.68
CA PRO A 144 -0.48 3.87 -3.38
C PRO A 144 0.46 4.87 -2.69
N ALA A 145 -0.08 5.83 -1.95
CA ALA A 145 0.74 6.89 -1.36
C ALA A 145 1.82 6.33 -0.43
N ASN A 146 1.52 5.26 0.31
CA ASN A 146 2.40 4.58 1.24
C ASN A 146 3.48 3.68 0.59
N PHE A 147 3.54 3.57 -0.74
CA PHE A 147 4.56 2.76 -1.43
C PHE A 147 5.99 3.25 -1.17
N ASN A 148 6.87 2.28 -0.90
CA ASN A 148 8.30 2.49 -0.66
C ASN A 148 9.13 2.58 -1.96
N GLU A 149 10.42 2.90 -1.83
CA GLU A 149 11.38 3.07 -2.94
C GLU A 149 11.40 1.90 -3.94
N LEU A 150 11.43 0.66 -3.45
CA LEU A 150 11.51 -0.56 -4.25
C LEU A 150 10.22 -0.78 -5.05
N GLN A 151 9.08 -0.49 -4.43
CA GLN A 151 7.76 -0.64 -5.04
C GLN A 151 7.54 0.41 -6.15
N ARG A 152 7.90 1.68 -5.90
CA ARG A 152 7.86 2.77 -6.90
C ARG A 152 8.77 2.46 -8.09
N SER A 153 9.99 2.01 -7.81
CA SER A 153 10.96 1.62 -8.85
C SER A 153 10.49 0.43 -9.69
N ALA A 154 9.89 -0.59 -9.06
CA ALA A 154 9.36 -1.77 -9.75
C ALA A 154 8.14 -1.43 -10.63
N THR A 155 7.21 -0.59 -10.17
CA THR A 155 6.10 -0.09 -11.01
C THR A 155 6.62 0.71 -12.20
N LYS A 156 7.63 1.59 -12.00
CA LYS A 156 8.24 2.35 -13.10
C LYS A 156 8.95 1.43 -14.11
N ALA A 157 9.60 0.37 -13.64
CA ALA A 157 10.18 -0.66 -14.50
C ALA A 157 9.10 -1.44 -15.29
N ALA A 158 7.98 -1.81 -14.67
CA ALA A 158 6.87 -2.49 -15.33
C ALA A 158 6.30 -1.67 -16.50
N GLY A 159 6.15 -0.34 -16.35
CA GLY A 159 5.77 0.56 -17.45
C GLY A 159 6.75 0.51 -18.62
N ARG A 160 8.06 0.58 -18.35
CA ARG A 160 9.09 0.46 -19.39
C ARG A 160 9.07 -0.90 -20.08
N VAL A 161 8.83 -1.99 -19.35
CA VAL A 161 8.67 -3.36 -19.88
C VAL A 161 7.36 -3.52 -20.68
N ALA A 162 6.36 -2.67 -20.44
CA ALA A 162 5.17 -2.53 -21.29
C ALA A 162 5.38 -1.61 -22.52
N GLY A 163 6.59 -1.08 -22.72
CA GLY A 163 6.90 -0.15 -23.81
C GLY A 163 6.32 1.25 -23.61
N LEU A 164 6.16 1.68 -22.35
CA LEU A 164 5.72 3.03 -21.97
C LEU A 164 6.88 3.84 -21.36
N ASP A 165 7.04 5.07 -21.84
CA ASP A 165 7.82 6.13 -21.22
C ASP A 165 7.02 6.70 -20.03
N VAL A 166 7.42 6.32 -18.81
CA VAL A 166 6.73 6.71 -17.57
C VAL A 166 7.22 8.09 -17.12
N LEU A 167 6.52 9.13 -17.60
CA LEU A 167 6.81 10.54 -17.35
C LEU A 167 6.70 10.94 -15.88
N ARG A 168 5.83 10.26 -15.13
CA ARG A 168 5.61 10.47 -13.70
C ARG A 168 5.05 9.20 -13.05
N ILE A 169 5.56 8.86 -11.87
CA ILE A 169 4.85 8.07 -10.87
C ILE A 169 4.05 9.03 -9.98
N LEU A 170 2.74 8.82 -9.89
CA LEU A 170 1.81 9.70 -9.16
C LEU A 170 1.15 8.94 -8.00
N ASN A 171 0.98 9.58 -6.85
CA ASN A 171 0.25 8.97 -5.74
C ASN A 171 -1.26 8.91 -6.04
N GLU A 172 -1.88 7.75 -5.85
CA GLU A 172 -3.31 7.47 -6.10
C GLU A 172 -4.26 8.52 -5.50
N PRO A 173 -4.16 8.88 -4.21
CA PRO A 173 -4.99 9.94 -3.63
C PRO A 173 -4.65 11.35 -4.15
N THR A 174 -3.41 11.64 -4.54
CA THR A 174 -3.05 12.91 -5.21
C THR A 174 -3.70 13.00 -6.60
N ALA A 175 -3.82 11.87 -7.31
CA ALA A 175 -4.57 11.78 -8.56
C ALA A 175 -6.08 11.99 -8.33
N ALA A 176 -6.67 11.32 -7.33
CA ALA A 176 -8.08 11.52 -7.00
C ALA A 176 -8.40 12.98 -6.60
N ALA A 177 -7.51 13.62 -5.83
CA ALA A 177 -7.61 15.04 -5.49
C ALA A 177 -7.53 15.97 -6.72
N LEU A 178 -6.66 15.66 -7.69
CA LEU A 178 -6.56 16.37 -8.98
C LEU A 178 -7.88 16.30 -9.76
N ALA A 179 -8.41 15.10 -9.98
CA ALA A 179 -9.66 14.89 -10.71
C ALA A 179 -10.87 15.57 -10.04
N TYR A 180 -10.85 15.65 -8.70
CA TYR A 180 -11.82 16.43 -7.95
C TYR A 180 -11.64 17.94 -8.14
N GLY A 181 -10.49 18.50 -7.78
CA GLY A 181 -10.31 19.93 -7.50
C GLY A 181 -9.86 20.80 -8.68
N TYR A 182 -9.30 20.22 -9.74
CA TYR A 182 -8.66 20.99 -10.83
C TYR A 182 -9.63 21.98 -11.50
N GLY A 183 -9.22 23.25 -11.59
CA GLY A 183 -10.06 24.31 -12.14
C GLY A 183 -11.28 24.72 -11.31
N ARG A 184 -11.53 24.17 -10.11
CA ARG A 184 -12.61 24.65 -9.21
C ARG A 184 -12.28 26.00 -8.55
N GLY A 185 -11.00 26.28 -8.32
CA GLY A 185 -10.55 27.55 -7.74
C GLY A 185 -10.84 27.76 -6.24
N SER A 186 -11.47 26.79 -5.56
CA SER A 186 -11.78 26.87 -4.13
C SER A 186 -10.53 26.68 -3.24
N ARG A 187 -10.67 27.01 -1.96
CA ARG A 187 -9.76 26.56 -0.90
C ARG A 187 -10.52 25.60 0.00
N GLU A 188 -10.06 24.35 0.08
CA GLU A 188 -10.73 23.27 0.79
C GLU A 188 -9.69 22.31 1.40
N ARG A 189 -10.00 21.76 2.57
CA ARG A 189 -9.24 20.67 3.17
C ARG A 189 -9.97 19.37 2.96
N ILE A 190 -9.33 18.41 2.30
CA ILE A 190 -9.95 17.13 1.96
C ILE A 190 -9.20 15.96 2.60
N ALA A 191 -9.94 14.91 2.94
CA ALA A 191 -9.36 13.57 3.02
C ALA A 191 -9.70 12.82 1.73
N VAL A 192 -8.72 12.11 1.18
CA VAL A 192 -8.97 10.99 0.27
C VAL A 192 -8.82 9.72 1.10
N PHE A 193 -9.86 8.89 1.09
CA PHE A 193 -9.95 7.60 1.77
C PHE A 193 -9.99 6.53 0.68
N ASP A 194 -8.87 5.86 0.45
CA ASP A 194 -8.68 4.86 -0.59
C ASP A 194 -8.69 3.47 0.01
N PHE A 195 -9.71 2.67 -0.33
CA PHE A 195 -9.84 1.29 0.12
C PHE A 195 -10.04 0.38 -1.09
N GLY A 196 -8.93 0.01 -1.72
CA GLY A 196 -8.89 -0.90 -2.86
C GLY A 196 -9.05 -2.37 -2.48
N GLY A 197 -8.74 -3.27 -3.41
CA GLY A 197 -8.65 -4.71 -3.14
C GLY A 197 -7.41 -5.11 -2.34
N GLY A 198 -6.29 -4.39 -2.50
CA GLY A 198 -4.99 -4.78 -1.94
C GLY A 198 -4.46 -3.96 -0.77
N THR A 199 -4.85 -2.69 -0.70
CA THR A 199 -4.22 -1.66 0.14
C THR A 199 -5.27 -0.68 0.65
N PHE A 200 -4.99 -0.09 1.80
CA PHE A 200 -5.72 1.04 2.34
C PHE A 200 -4.77 2.24 2.47
N ASP A 201 -5.12 3.38 1.90
CA ASP A 201 -4.35 4.61 2.00
C ASP A 201 -5.27 5.78 2.37
N VAL A 202 -4.77 6.69 3.21
CA VAL A 202 -5.49 7.92 3.56
C VAL A 202 -4.54 9.11 3.54
N THR A 203 -4.94 10.13 2.78
CA THR A 203 -4.16 11.33 2.54
C THR A 203 -4.99 12.56 2.84
N LEU A 204 -4.40 13.50 3.59
CA LEU A 204 -4.99 14.78 3.93
C LEU A 204 -4.35 15.85 3.04
N LEU A 205 -5.17 16.61 2.30
CA LEU A 205 -4.69 17.66 1.39
C LEU A 205 -5.34 19.01 1.72
N GLU A 206 -4.59 20.10 1.57
CA GLU A 206 -5.14 21.44 1.43
C GLU A 206 -5.07 21.85 -0.04
N LEU A 207 -6.23 22.04 -0.64
CA LEU A 207 -6.41 22.58 -1.99
C LEU A 207 -6.51 24.10 -1.89
N SER A 208 -5.88 24.83 -2.81
CA SER A 208 -5.91 26.30 -2.81
C SER A 208 -5.71 26.84 -4.23
N GLY A 209 -6.80 26.89 -5.01
CA GLY A 209 -6.72 27.16 -6.44
C GLY A 209 -6.09 25.98 -7.18
N GLU A 210 -5.09 26.23 -8.02
CA GLU A 210 -4.35 25.16 -8.72
C GLU A 210 -3.19 24.57 -7.89
N VAL A 211 -3.12 24.85 -6.57
CA VAL A 211 -2.13 24.26 -5.65
C VAL A 211 -2.78 23.12 -4.86
N PHE A 212 -2.11 21.96 -4.86
CA PHE A 212 -2.53 20.73 -4.21
C PHE A 212 -1.43 20.32 -3.21
N GLU A 213 -1.59 20.68 -1.93
CA GLU A 213 -0.58 20.42 -0.89
C GLU A 213 -0.99 19.23 -0.01
N VAL A 214 -0.18 18.16 -0.02
CA VAL A 214 -0.36 17.01 0.88
C VAL A 214 0.16 17.40 2.27
N LEU A 215 -0.76 17.46 3.24
CA LEU A 215 -0.47 17.78 4.64
C LEU A 215 0.14 16.59 5.37
N ALA A 216 -0.40 15.39 5.11
CA ALA A 216 0.10 14.12 5.61
C ALA A 216 -0.52 12.96 4.83
N THR A 217 0.19 11.83 4.76
CA THR A 217 -0.33 10.55 4.29
C THR A 217 0.03 9.40 5.24
N ALA A 218 -0.81 8.39 5.29
CA ALA A 218 -0.57 7.09 5.94
C ALA A 218 -1.30 5.97 5.18
N GLY A 219 -1.01 4.71 5.48
CA GLY A 219 -1.68 3.57 4.85
C GLY A 219 -1.30 2.22 5.46
N ASP A 220 -2.06 1.19 5.11
CA ASP A 220 -1.79 -0.22 5.37
C ASP A 220 -1.65 -0.95 4.02
N THR A 221 -0.42 -1.41 3.73
CA THR A 221 -0.08 -2.02 2.44
C THR A 221 -0.43 -3.52 2.36
N TYR A 222 -1.19 -4.05 3.32
CA TYR A 222 -1.74 -5.40 3.33
C TYR A 222 -3.12 -5.44 4.03
N LEU A 223 -4.01 -4.54 3.61
CA LEU A 223 -5.40 -4.44 4.04
C LEU A 223 -6.25 -4.01 2.85
N GLY A 224 -7.20 -4.84 2.44
CA GLY A 224 -8.07 -4.49 1.31
C GLY A 224 -9.22 -5.47 1.11
N GLY A 225 -9.96 -5.28 0.02
CA GLY A 225 -11.07 -6.15 -0.38
C GLY A 225 -10.73 -7.65 -0.40
N ASP A 226 -9.51 -8.05 -0.80
CA ASP A 226 -9.11 -9.47 -0.84
C ASP A 226 -9.12 -10.12 0.57
N ASP A 227 -8.88 -9.34 1.63
CA ASP A 227 -8.89 -9.85 3.02
C ASP A 227 -10.31 -10.11 3.53
N ILE A 228 -11.31 -9.41 2.97
CA ILE A 228 -12.73 -9.65 3.26
C ILE A 228 -13.22 -10.89 2.48
N ASP A 229 -12.68 -11.11 1.27
CA ASP A 229 -13.02 -12.29 0.46
C ASP A 229 -12.53 -13.59 1.11
N VAL A 230 -11.35 -13.57 1.75
CA VAL A 230 -10.86 -14.70 2.56
C VAL A 230 -11.84 -15.05 3.69
N LEU A 231 -12.36 -14.07 4.44
CA LEU A 231 -13.32 -14.33 5.54
C LEU A 231 -14.60 -15.02 5.04
N VAL A 232 -15.09 -14.65 3.86
CA VAL A 232 -16.29 -15.26 3.25
C VAL A 232 -15.96 -16.63 2.64
N ALA A 233 -14.81 -16.79 1.99
CA ALA A 233 -14.36 -18.07 1.44
C ALA A 233 -14.09 -19.12 2.55
N ASP A 234 -13.54 -18.70 3.69
CA ASP A 234 -13.33 -19.58 4.84
C ASP A 234 -14.67 -19.99 5.48
N GLN A 235 -15.68 -19.11 5.49
CA GLN A 235 -17.04 -19.47 5.92
C GLN A 235 -17.71 -20.46 4.95
N MET A 236 -17.51 -20.29 3.64
CA MET A 236 -17.95 -21.26 2.62
C MET A 236 -17.24 -22.61 2.78
N ALA A 237 -15.94 -22.60 3.07
CA ALA A 237 -15.14 -23.82 3.29
C ALA A 237 -15.60 -24.59 4.52
N GLU A 238 -15.87 -23.90 5.63
CA GLU A 238 -16.36 -24.54 6.85
C GLU A 238 -17.76 -25.15 6.65
N ALA A 239 -18.68 -24.45 5.97
CA ALA A 239 -20.00 -24.99 5.63
C ALA A 239 -19.93 -26.22 4.70
N PHE A 240 -18.95 -26.26 3.78
CA PHE A 240 -18.70 -27.42 2.93
C PHE A 240 -18.12 -28.60 3.73
N LEU A 241 -17.20 -28.33 4.66
CA LEU A 241 -16.59 -29.31 5.55
C LEU A 241 -17.62 -29.91 6.53
N GLU A 242 -18.51 -29.10 7.11
CA GLU A 242 -19.60 -29.57 7.97
C GLU A 242 -20.55 -30.52 7.22
N HIS A 243 -20.86 -30.23 5.95
CA HIS A 243 -21.82 -31.01 5.16
C HIS A 243 -21.21 -32.28 4.56
N HIS A 244 -20.06 -32.17 3.89
CA HIS A 244 -19.44 -33.25 3.10
C HIS A 244 -18.27 -33.96 3.78
N ARG A 245 -17.72 -33.39 4.86
CA ARG A 245 -16.48 -33.86 5.53
C ARG A 245 -15.23 -33.85 4.65
N TYR A 246 -15.24 -33.02 3.62
CA TYR A 246 -14.11 -32.71 2.75
C TYR A 246 -13.71 -31.25 3.00
N ASP A 247 -12.43 -30.96 3.20
CA ASP A 247 -11.96 -29.58 3.36
C ASP A 247 -11.52 -29.01 2.01
N PRO A 248 -12.23 -28.02 1.44
CA PRO A 248 -11.86 -27.45 0.15
C PRO A 248 -10.62 -26.56 0.23
N ARG A 249 -10.08 -26.28 1.43
CA ARG A 249 -8.80 -25.57 1.62
C ARG A 249 -7.58 -26.42 1.25
N ASP A 250 -7.71 -27.75 1.24
CA ASP A 250 -6.65 -28.68 0.84
C ASP A 250 -6.49 -28.79 -0.70
N ASP A 251 -7.47 -28.31 -1.48
CA ASP A 251 -7.41 -28.23 -2.95
C ASP A 251 -7.35 -26.77 -3.41
N ALA A 252 -6.20 -26.38 -3.99
CA ALA A 252 -5.95 -25.01 -4.43
C ALA A 252 -6.91 -24.50 -5.52
N GLN A 253 -7.51 -25.40 -6.32
CA GLN A 253 -8.50 -25.04 -7.35
C GLN A 253 -9.92 -24.94 -6.77
N ALA A 254 -10.28 -25.79 -5.80
CA ALA A 254 -11.53 -25.68 -5.05
C ALA A 254 -11.57 -24.39 -4.22
N TYR A 255 -10.52 -24.13 -3.42
CA TYR A 255 -10.43 -22.90 -2.61
C TYR A 255 -10.36 -21.62 -3.46
N GLU A 256 -9.84 -21.69 -4.70
CA GLU A 256 -9.91 -20.55 -5.62
C GLU A 256 -11.34 -20.30 -6.14
N ARG A 257 -12.11 -21.35 -6.41
CA ARG A 257 -13.53 -21.22 -6.79
C ARG A 257 -14.37 -20.65 -5.63
N LEU A 258 -14.05 -21.01 -4.39
CA LEU A 258 -14.63 -20.37 -3.20
C LEU A 258 -14.29 -18.88 -3.13
N ARG A 259 -13.03 -18.48 -3.30
CA ARG A 259 -12.63 -17.06 -3.23
C ARG A 259 -13.22 -16.20 -4.36
N ALA A 260 -13.39 -16.75 -5.56
CA ALA A 260 -14.10 -16.07 -6.64
C ALA A 260 -15.61 -15.90 -6.34
N ALA A 261 -16.26 -16.92 -5.74
CA ALA A 261 -17.65 -16.82 -5.30
C ALA A 261 -17.82 -15.85 -4.10
N ALA A 262 -16.83 -15.79 -3.20
CA ALA A 262 -16.77 -14.86 -2.08
C ALA A 262 -16.64 -13.40 -2.53
N GLU A 263 -15.75 -13.12 -3.49
CA GLU A 263 -15.59 -11.80 -4.12
C GLU A 263 -16.89 -11.33 -4.77
N TRP A 264 -17.55 -12.23 -5.53
CA TRP A 264 -18.87 -11.95 -6.10
C TRP A 264 -19.91 -11.67 -5.02
N ALA A 265 -20.00 -12.50 -3.97
CA ALA A 265 -20.96 -12.35 -2.88
C ALA A 265 -20.76 -11.02 -2.12
N LYS A 266 -19.53 -10.65 -1.78
CA LYS A 266 -19.17 -9.36 -1.15
C LYS A 266 -19.64 -8.17 -2.00
N CYS A 267 -19.36 -8.20 -3.30
CA CYS A 267 -19.76 -7.14 -4.22
C CYS A 267 -21.28 -7.04 -4.34
N GLN A 268 -21.99 -8.16 -4.54
CA GLN A 268 -23.45 -8.20 -4.60
C GLN A 268 -24.11 -7.70 -3.30
N LEU A 269 -23.56 -8.03 -2.14
CA LEU A 269 -24.05 -7.59 -0.83
C LEU A 269 -23.86 -6.09 -0.55
N SER A 270 -23.10 -5.36 -1.38
CA SER A 270 -23.04 -3.90 -1.29
C SER A 270 -24.35 -3.25 -1.77
N GLU A 271 -25.03 -3.86 -2.74
CA GLU A 271 -26.33 -3.42 -3.26
C GLU A 271 -27.51 -4.17 -2.62
N LYS A 272 -27.43 -5.50 -2.55
CA LYS A 272 -28.49 -6.41 -2.11
C LYS A 272 -28.42 -6.68 -0.59
N PRO A 273 -29.57 -6.93 0.09
CA PRO A 273 -29.58 -7.24 1.51
C PRO A 273 -29.07 -8.66 1.82
N ASP A 274 -29.24 -9.59 0.88
CA ASP A 274 -28.80 -10.98 0.96
C ASP A 274 -28.33 -11.49 -0.42
N VAL A 275 -27.63 -12.63 -0.42
CA VAL A 275 -27.27 -13.42 -1.59
C VAL A 275 -27.44 -14.91 -1.33
N GLN A 276 -27.76 -15.66 -2.38
CA GLN A 276 -27.75 -17.12 -2.41
C GLN A 276 -26.97 -17.57 -3.65
N LEU A 277 -26.17 -18.63 -3.51
CA LEU A 277 -25.39 -19.19 -4.61
C LEU A 277 -25.20 -20.71 -4.47
N ARG A 278 -24.96 -21.37 -5.61
CA ARG A 278 -24.54 -22.77 -5.70
C ARG A 278 -23.21 -22.83 -6.44
N ILE A 279 -22.30 -23.69 -5.99
CA ILE A 279 -21.07 -24.04 -6.70
C ILE A 279 -21.10 -25.54 -6.95
N GLU A 280 -21.38 -25.91 -8.20
CA GLU A 280 -21.53 -27.30 -8.64
C GLU A 280 -20.17 -27.95 -8.87
N GLU A 281 -20.02 -29.23 -8.54
CA GLU A 281 -18.76 -29.99 -8.65
C GLU A 281 -17.58 -29.29 -7.96
N LEU A 282 -17.76 -28.71 -6.76
CA LEU A 282 -16.68 -27.99 -6.06
C LEU A 282 -15.52 -28.92 -5.68
N ALA A 283 -15.84 -30.14 -5.27
CA ALA A 283 -14.90 -31.23 -5.04
C ALA A 283 -15.51 -32.57 -5.47
N TYR A 284 -14.77 -33.68 -5.30
CA TYR A 284 -15.26 -35.04 -5.54
C TYR A 284 -15.00 -35.92 -4.33
N GLY A 285 -16.03 -36.67 -3.91
CA GLY A 285 -15.98 -37.60 -2.77
C GLY A 285 -15.65 -39.04 -3.17
N ASP A 286 -15.87 -39.96 -2.23
CA ASP A 286 -15.69 -41.40 -2.46
C ASP A 286 -16.42 -41.88 -3.73
N GLY A 287 -15.73 -42.67 -4.56
CA GLY A 287 -16.25 -43.15 -5.83
C GLY A 287 -16.31 -42.11 -6.97
N GLY A 288 -15.84 -40.88 -6.74
CA GLY A 288 -15.85 -39.81 -7.75
C GLY A 288 -17.18 -39.06 -7.86
N ILE A 289 -18.03 -39.14 -6.83
CA ILE A 289 -19.30 -38.40 -6.76
C ILE A 289 -18.99 -36.91 -6.58
N SER A 290 -19.61 -36.04 -7.37
CA SER A 290 -19.46 -34.58 -7.24
C SER A 290 -20.08 -34.06 -5.93
N LEU A 291 -19.38 -33.10 -5.32
CA LEU A 291 -19.76 -32.47 -4.06
C LEU A 291 -20.02 -30.97 -4.31
N ASP A 292 -21.27 -30.56 -4.13
CA ASP A 292 -21.72 -29.19 -4.39
C ASP A 292 -21.76 -28.35 -3.12
N LEU A 293 -21.43 -27.06 -3.22
CA LEU A 293 -21.78 -26.08 -2.18
C LEU A 293 -23.11 -25.42 -2.53
N THR A 294 -24.02 -25.32 -1.57
CA THR A 294 -25.11 -24.31 -1.58
C THR A 294 -24.90 -23.40 -0.38
N PHE A 295 -24.87 -22.08 -0.61
CA PHE A 295 -24.50 -21.10 0.41
C PHE A 295 -25.38 -19.86 0.32
N ALA A 296 -25.67 -19.26 1.48
CA ALA A 296 -26.42 -18.02 1.59
C ALA A 296 -25.76 -17.09 2.62
N LEU A 297 -25.77 -15.78 2.35
CA LEU A 297 -25.14 -14.78 3.21
C LEU A 297 -25.97 -13.50 3.21
N GLU A 298 -26.24 -12.96 4.39
CA GLU A 298 -26.90 -11.65 4.55
C GLU A 298 -25.86 -10.55 4.79
N ARG A 299 -26.13 -9.33 4.34
CA ARG A 299 -25.28 -8.15 4.57
C ARG A 299 -24.91 -7.98 6.06
N PRO A 300 -25.84 -8.07 7.04
CA PRO A 300 -25.46 -7.92 8.44
C PRO A 300 -24.50 -9.00 8.96
N VAL A 301 -24.41 -10.17 8.31
CA VAL A 301 -23.42 -11.21 8.64
C VAL A 301 -22.05 -10.80 8.11
N LEU A 302 -21.97 -10.44 6.82
CA LEU A 302 -20.76 -9.93 6.17
C LEU A 302 -20.18 -8.72 6.92
N GLU A 303 -21.03 -7.75 7.30
CA GLU A 303 -20.60 -6.55 8.01
C GLU A 303 -20.01 -6.88 9.39
N ARG A 304 -20.55 -7.87 10.12
CA ARG A 304 -19.96 -8.33 11.39
C ARG A 304 -18.61 -9.01 11.21
N MET A 305 -18.42 -9.75 10.12
CA MET A 305 -17.14 -10.39 9.79
C MET A 305 -16.08 -9.36 9.40
N ALA A 306 -16.44 -8.42 8.53
CA ALA A 306 -15.55 -7.37 8.04
C ALA A 306 -15.23 -6.28 9.09
N GLN A 307 -16.01 -6.20 10.19
CA GLN A 307 -15.95 -5.12 11.18
C GLN A 307 -14.54 -4.80 11.70
N SER A 308 -13.71 -5.82 11.96
CA SER A 308 -12.34 -5.66 12.46
C SER A 308 -11.34 -5.23 11.38
N LEU A 309 -11.55 -5.65 10.13
CA LEU A 309 -10.75 -5.20 8.98
C LEU A 309 -11.08 -3.75 8.63
N VAL A 310 -12.36 -3.38 8.63
CA VAL A 310 -12.77 -1.99 8.40
C VAL A 310 -12.33 -1.09 9.55
N ALA A 311 -12.37 -1.54 10.81
CA ALA A 311 -11.86 -0.76 11.95
C ALA A 311 -10.39 -0.34 11.80
N ARG A 312 -9.51 -1.23 11.29
CA ARG A 312 -8.09 -0.91 11.03
C ARG A 312 -7.88 0.30 10.12
N THR A 313 -8.80 0.57 9.19
CA THR A 313 -8.71 1.75 8.32
C THR A 313 -8.81 3.05 9.13
N PHE A 314 -9.58 3.06 10.23
CA PHE A 314 -9.76 4.21 11.10
C PHE A 314 -8.63 4.40 12.11
N ASP A 315 -7.94 3.33 12.52
CA ASP A 315 -6.68 3.45 13.28
C ASP A 315 -5.64 4.25 12.47
N VAL A 316 -5.53 3.95 11.17
CA VAL A 316 -4.66 4.67 10.22
C VAL A 316 -5.17 6.10 9.94
N CYS A 317 -6.49 6.33 9.93
CA CYS A 317 -7.04 7.69 9.89
C CYS A 317 -6.68 8.52 11.14
N GLU A 318 -6.71 7.93 12.34
CA GLU A 318 -6.28 8.61 13.58
C GLU A 318 -4.78 8.96 13.54
N ASP A 319 -3.96 8.09 12.98
CA ASP A 319 -2.53 8.34 12.80
C ASP A 319 -2.26 9.51 11.84
N VAL A 320 -2.89 9.55 10.65
CA VAL A 320 -2.68 10.66 9.69
C VAL A 320 -3.21 12.00 10.21
N MET A 321 -4.35 12.00 10.93
CA MET A 321 -4.90 13.19 11.60
C MET A 321 -3.92 13.76 12.63
N ARG A 322 -3.32 12.87 13.43
CA ARG A 322 -2.33 13.22 14.46
C ARG A 322 -1.03 13.76 13.89
N ILE A 323 -0.60 13.26 12.72
CA ILE A 323 0.56 13.78 11.99
C ILE A 323 0.27 15.18 11.42
N ALA A 324 -0.87 15.38 10.76
CA ALA A 324 -1.27 16.68 10.21
C ALA A 324 -1.65 17.72 11.28
N GLY A 325 -1.95 17.28 12.50
CA GLY A 325 -2.37 18.14 13.61
C GLY A 325 -3.78 18.71 13.44
N ILE A 326 -4.66 18.03 12.71
CA ILE A 326 -6.06 18.42 12.48
C ILE A 326 -7.03 17.39 13.05
N ARG A 327 -8.26 17.80 13.36
CA ARG A 327 -9.37 16.88 13.70
C ARG A 327 -10.16 16.51 12.44
N PRO A 328 -10.82 15.34 12.39
CA PRO A 328 -11.69 14.96 11.26
C PRO A 328 -12.75 16.01 10.93
N THR A 329 -13.34 16.64 11.95
CA THR A 329 -14.33 17.72 11.81
C THR A 329 -13.77 19.06 11.30
N GLN A 330 -12.50 19.11 10.86
CA GLN A 330 -11.88 20.28 10.22
C GLN A 330 -11.65 20.08 8.72
N LEU A 331 -12.22 19.03 8.14
CA LEU A 331 -12.23 18.79 6.71
C LEU A 331 -13.50 19.35 6.07
N ASP A 332 -13.32 19.95 4.90
CA ASP A 332 -14.34 20.55 4.06
C ASP A 332 -15.02 19.52 3.16
N ASN A 333 -14.32 18.43 2.79
CA ASN A 333 -14.87 17.27 2.07
C ASN A 333 -14.10 15.97 2.37
N VAL A 334 -14.72 14.81 2.06
CA VAL A 334 -14.09 13.47 2.10
C VAL A 334 -14.40 12.77 0.78
N ILE A 335 -13.37 12.24 0.12
CA ILE A 335 -13.46 11.54 -1.16
C ILE A 335 -13.22 10.05 -0.92
N LEU A 336 -14.08 9.19 -1.47
CA LEU A 336 -13.88 7.75 -1.48
C LEU A 336 -13.20 7.30 -2.77
N VAL A 337 -12.25 6.37 -2.66
CA VAL A 337 -11.52 5.76 -3.77
C VAL A 337 -11.42 4.25 -3.55
N GLY A 338 -11.43 3.46 -4.63
CA GLY A 338 -11.35 2.01 -4.60
C GLY A 338 -12.67 1.32 -4.26
N GLY A 339 -13.01 0.28 -5.01
CA GLY A 339 -14.31 -0.41 -4.92
C GLY A 339 -14.72 -0.96 -3.55
N SER A 340 -13.81 -1.21 -2.61
CA SER A 340 -14.21 -1.65 -1.25
C SER A 340 -14.93 -0.54 -0.46
N THR A 341 -14.78 0.73 -0.86
CA THR A 341 -15.57 1.85 -0.32
C THR A 341 -17.05 1.83 -0.74
N ARG A 342 -17.44 0.97 -1.70
CA ARG A 342 -18.85 0.73 -2.04
C ARG A 342 -19.60 -0.07 -0.97
N MET A 343 -18.90 -0.70 -0.02
CA MET A 343 -19.54 -1.44 1.09
C MET A 343 -20.28 -0.48 2.04
N PRO A 344 -21.59 -0.69 2.31
CA PRO A 344 -22.37 0.19 3.19
C PRO A 344 -21.81 0.36 4.60
N LEU A 345 -21.11 -0.63 5.16
CA LEU A 345 -20.41 -0.51 6.44
C LEU A 345 -19.33 0.59 6.40
N VAL A 346 -18.50 0.60 5.35
CA VAL A 346 -17.40 1.56 5.19
C VAL A 346 -17.98 2.97 5.10
N GLN A 347 -19.00 3.19 4.27
CA GLN A 347 -19.63 4.50 4.10
C GLN A 347 -20.25 5.03 5.40
N ARG A 348 -20.89 4.17 6.20
CA ARG A 348 -21.41 4.55 7.53
C ARG A 348 -20.29 4.92 8.50
N MET A 349 -19.23 4.11 8.60
CA MET A 349 -18.12 4.39 9.51
C MET A 349 -17.32 5.63 9.10
N VAL A 350 -17.14 5.88 7.80
CA VAL A 350 -16.57 7.15 7.28
C VAL A 350 -17.48 8.32 7.68
N THR A 351 -18.80 8.20 7.50
CA THR A 351 -19.75 9.27 7.89
C THR A 351 -19.70 9.58 9.38
N GLU A 352 -19.61 8.55 10.23
CA GLU A 352 -19.49 8.66 11.69
C GLU A 352 -18.16 9.30 12.11
N TYR A 353 -17.03 8.78 11.61
CA TYR A 353 -15.69 9.22 11.98
C TYR A 353 -15.37 10.66 11.56
N PHE A 354 -15.70 11.02 10.31
CA PHE A 354 -15.46 12.37 9.81
C PHE A 354 -16.54 13.39 10.22
N GLY A 355 -17.70 12.92 10.71
CA GLY A 355 -18.83 13.76 11.10
C GLY A 355 -19.56 14.41 9.93
N ARG A 356 -19.40 13.86 8.72
CA ARG A 356 -19.97 14.33 7.45
C ARG A 356 -20.09 13.19 6.46
N ALA A 357 -21.07 13.25 5.57
CA ALA A 357 -21.15 12.33 4.45
C ALA A 357 -19.93 12.49 3.52
N PRO A 358 -19.47 11.41 2.86
CA PRO A 358 -18.53 11.51 1.73
C PRO A 358 -19.14 12.27 0.56
N LEU A 359 -18.29 12.77 -0.35
CA LEU A 359 -18.72 13.54 -1.50
C LEU A 359 -19.29 12.63 -2.61
N GLU A 360 -20.54 12.89 -2.98
CA GLU A 360 -21.24 12.21 -4.07
C GLU A 360 -20.77 12.69 -5.46
N GLY A 361 -21.08 11.91 -6.51
CA GLY A 361 -20.77 12.26 -7.90
C GLY A 361 -19.33 11.97 -8.35
N ILE A 362 -18.49 11.42 -7.48
CA ILE A 362 -17.21 10.80 -7.84
C ILE A 362 -17.44 9.29 -7.99
N ASP A 363 -16.91 8.69 -9.07
CA ASP A 363 -16.82 7.23 -9.15
C ASP A 363 -15.49 6.75 -8.53
N PRO A 364 -15.52 5.98 -7.43
CA PRO A 364 -14.33 5.60 -6.68
C PRO A 364 -13.39 4.68 -7.47
N ASP A 365 -13.85 3.99 -8.52
CA ASP A 365 -13.02 3.11 -9.35
C ASP A 365 -12.42 3.82 -10.57
N LEU A 366 -12.79 5.08 -10.87
CA LEU A 366 -12.38 5.79 -12.09
C LEU A 366 -11.54 7.07 -11.83
N VAL A 367 -11.75 7.70 -10.68
CA VAL A 367 -11.22 9.04 -10.35
C VAL A 367 -9.68 9.13 -10.35
N VAL A 368 -9.01 8.02 -10.05
CA VAL A 368 -7.53 7.92 -10.02
C VAL A 368 -6.93 8.05 -11.42
N ALA A 369 -7.44 7.28 -12.39
CA ALA A 369 -6.96 7.35 -13.78
C ALA A 369 -7.26 8.72 -14.41
N GLN A 370 -8.42 9.31 -14.09
CA GLN A 370 -8.78 10.67 -14.50
C GLN A 370 -7.74 11.71 -14.03
N GLY A 371 -7.31 11.63 -12.77
CA GLY A 371 -6.29 12.52 -12.21
C GLY A 371 -4.90 12.32 -12.82
N ALA A 372 -4.51 11.07 -13.05
CA ALA A 372 -3.27 10.74 -13.75
C ALA A 372 -3.25 11.30 -15.18
N ALA A 373 -4.40 11.33 -15.86
CA ALA A 373 -4.53 11.89 -17.20
C ALA A 373 -4.41 13.42 -17.22
N ILE A 374 -5.02 14.11 -16.25
CA ILE A 374 -4.86 15.55 -16.04
C ILE A 374 -3.37 15.88 -15.80
N GLN A 375 -2.69 15.12 -14.94
CA GLN A 375 -1.27 15.29 -14.70
C GLN A 375 -0.41 15.02 -15.96
N GLY A 376 -0.76 14.01 -16.77
CA GLY A 376 -0.09 13.71 -18.03
C GLY A 376 -0.23 14.84 -19.06
N ARG A 377 -1.41 15.46 -19.13
CA ARG A 377 -1.66 16.63 -19.97
C ARG A 377 -0.86 17.85 -19.49
N ALA A 378 -0.79 18.09 -18.18
CA ALA A 378 0.00 19.17 -17.59
C ALA A 378 1.51 19.04 -17.88
N LEU A 379 2.06 17.82 -17.82
CA LEU A 379 3.47 17.54 -18.11
C LEU A 379 3.86 17.75 -19.59
N THR A 380 2.87 17.82 -20.50
CA THR A 380 3.07 18.02 -21.95
C THR A 380 2.47 19.33 -22.48
N ALA A 381 1.96 20.19 -21.60
CA ALA A 381 1.52 21.54 -21.97
C ALA A 381 2.72 22.41 -22.39
N PRO A 382 2.60 23.25 -23.44
CA PRO A 382 3.63 24.24 -23.75
C PRO A 382 3.81 25.19 -22.57
N ALA A 383 5.00 25.16 -21.95
CA ALA A 383 5.25 25.93 -20.74
C ALA A 383 5.29 27.45 -21.02
N GLU A 384 4.14 28.11 -20.87
CA GLU A 384 4.09 29.56 -20.66
C GLU A 384 4.87 29.90 -19.38
N ARG A 385 6.15 30.21 -19.54
CA ARG A 385 7.03 30.67 -18.46
C ARG A 385 6.70 32.12 -18.08
N LYS A 386 5.48 32.34 -17.60
CA LYS A 386 5.22 33.38 -16.59
C LYS A 386 6.24 33.14 -15.48
N SER A 387 7.10 34.11 -15.21
CA SER A 387 8.07 33.95 -14.13
C SER A 387 7.30 33.85 -12.82
N LEU A 388 7.34 32.69 -12.16
CA LEU A 388 6.77 32.51 -10.82
C LEU A 388 7.33 33.61 -9.91
N GLY A 389 6.51 34.62 -9.65
CA GLY A 389 6.90 35.81 -8.91
C GLY A 389 7.23 35.39 -7.50
N LYS A 390 8.55 35.35 -7.19
CA LYS A 390 9.16 34.71 -6.01
C LYS A 390 8.14 34.40 -4.90
N VAL A 391 7.65 33.16 -4.85
CA VAL A 391 6.94 32.65 -3.68
C VAL A 391 7.91 32.79 -2.52
N ALA A 392 7.67 33.81 -1.71
CA ALA A 392 8.62 34.25 -0.72
C ALA A 392 8.54 33.29 0.47
N LEU A 393 9.32 32.21 0.41
CA LEU A 393 9.66 31.34 1.54
C LEU A 393 10.33 32.18 2.62
N ARG A 394 9.49 32.90 3.38
CA ARG A 394 9.88 33.81 4.43
C ARG A 394 10.50 32.97 5.53
N ARG A 395 11.84 33.06 5.67
CA ARG A 395 12.54 32.47 6.82
C ARG A 395 11.95 33.04 8.10
N ILE A 396 11.09 32.24 8.73
CA ILE A 396 10.52 32.50 10.04
C ILE A 396 11.69 32.58 11.02
N THR A 397 11.80 33.68 11.75
CA THR A 397 12.87 33.83 12.74
C THR A 397 12.62 32.90 13.92
N ARG A 398 13.68 32.54 14.65
CA ARG A 398 13.55 31.67 15.84
C ARG A 398 12.53 32.21 16.86
N ALA A 399 12.45 33.53 17.02
CA ALA A 399 11.48 34.18 17.90
C ALA A 399 10.02 34.00 17.42
N GLU A 400 9.76 34.06 16.12
CA GLU A 400 8.41 33.83 15.56
C GLU A 400 7.98 32.36 15.66
N HIS A 401 8.94 31.42 15.57
CA HIS A 401 8.70 30.00 15.84
C HIS A 401 8.53 29.68 17.35
N GLU A 402 9.17 30.43 18.23
CA GLU A 402 8.97 30.31 19.69
C GLU A 402 7.63 30.96 20.13
N ALA A 403 7.17 32.01 19.44
CA ALA A 403 5.87 32.67 19.66
C ALA A 403 4.63 31.88 19.15
N THR A 404 4.83 30.87 18.30
CA THR A 404 3.74 30.03 17.73
C THR A 404 3.52 28.71 18.50
N ARG A 405 4.23 28.49 19.60
CA ARG A 405 3.99 27.34 20.49
C ARG A 405 2.69 27.54 21.28
N PRO A 406 1.84 26.51 21.44
CA PRO A 406 0.75 26.54 22.41
C PRO A 406 1.32 26.89 23.80
N SER A 407 0.70 27.85 24.48
CA SER A 407 1.10 28.24 25.83
C SER A 407 1.02 27.05 26.77
N GLN A 408 2.12 26.72 27.45
CA GLN A 408 2.14 25.64 28.43
C GLN A 408 1.04 25.87 29.47
N ILE A 409 0.18 24.87 29.67
CA ILE A 409 -0.83 24.88 30.73
C ILE A 409 -0.07 24.97 32.05
N ALA A 410 -0.22 26.10 32.74
CA ALA A 410 0.40 26.29 34.04
C ALA A 410 -0.13 25.25 35.02
N PRO A 411 0.71 24.66 35.90
CA PRO A 411 0.24 23.73 36.91
C PRO A 411 -0.83 24.42 37.79
N PRO A 412 -1.87 23.69 38.23
CA PRO A 412 -2.98 24.28 38.96
C PRO A 412 -2.46 24.98 40.22
N ARG A 413 -2.77 26.27 40.35
CA ARG A 413 -2.41 27.04 41.54
C ARG A 413 -3.14 26.46 42.74
N THR A 414 -2.40 25.90 43.69
CA THR A 414 -2.93 25.52 45.00
C THR A 414 -3.45 26.76 45.72
N SER A 415 -4.78 26.91 45.76
CA SER A 415 -5.44 27.98 46.50
C SER A 415 -5.12 27.82 47.98
N ALA A 416 -4.42 28.80 48.55
CA ALA A 416 -4.12 28.82 49.98
C ALA A 416 -5.43 28.97 50.76
N ILE A 417 -5.81 27.95 51.53
CA ILE A 417 -6.90 28.02 52.49
C ILE A 417 -6.40 28.84 53.69
N THR A 418 -6.91 30.06 53.83
CA THR A 418 -6.65 30.90 55.01
C THR A 418 -7.40 30.35 56.22
N PRO A 419 -6.72 29.97 57.32
CA PRO A 419 -7.39 29.61 58.58
C PRO A 419 -7.90 30.88 59.29
N PRO A 420 -8.99 30.80 60.08
CA PRO A 420 -9.45 31.92 60.91
C PRO A 420 -8.59 32.09 62.18
N ASP A 421 -8.48 33.33 62.66
CA ASP A 421 -7.72 33.70 63.88
C ASP A 421 -8.35 33.18 65.18
N ALA A 422 -7.52 32.62 66.08
CA ALA A 422 -7.79 32.60 67.52
C ALA A 422 -6.51 32.36 68.38
N GLN A 423 -5.94 33.45 68.92
CA GLN A 423 -5.32 33.60 70.25
C GLN A 423 -4.38 32.49 70.81
N GLY A 424 -3.10 32.82 71.06
CA GLY A 424 -2.26 32.04 71.99
C GLY A 424 -0.74 32.29 71.90
N SER A 425 -0.13 32.72 73.01
CA SER A 425 1.33 32.78 73.27
C SER A 425 1.54 32.66 74.79
N PRO A 426 2.74 32.36 75.35
CA PRO A 426 4.07 32.31 74.72
C PRO A 426 4.94 31.06 75.03
N GLY A 427 6.13 30.96 74.43
CA GLY A 427 7.20 30.00 74.78
C GLY A 427 8.45 30.23 73.92
N ALA A 428 9.67 30.04 74.46
CA ALA A 428 10.93 30.47 73.82
C ALA A 428 12.05 29.36 73.84
N PRO A 429 13.36 29.62 73.61
CA PRO A 429 14.19 28.95 72.58
C PRO A 429 15.35 28.13 73.25
N PRO A 430 16.60 27.94 72.72
CA PRO A 430 17.24 28.13 71.40
C PRO A 430 17.79 26.78 70.82
N THR A 431 18.89 26.55 70.04
CA THR A 431 20.16 27.25 69.63
C THR A 431 20.74 26.70 68.30
N SER A 432 21.58 27.49 67.59
CA SER A 432 22.86 27.16 66.85
C SER A 432 23.01 25.88 65.97
N SER A 433 23.79 25.82 64.87
CA SER A 433 24.71 26.75 64.16
C SER A 433 25.21 26.16 62.82
N GLY A 434 25.71 26.98 61.89
CA GLY A 434 26.65 26.60 60.81
C GLY A 434 27.99 27.36 60.95
N PRO A 435 28.74 27.71 59.88
CA PRO A 435 28.73 27.24 58.47
C PRO A 435 30.18 27.11 57.84
N ALA A 436 30.27 27.11 56.49
CA ALA A 436 31.48 27.37 55.64
C ALA A 436 32.59 26.28 55.53
N GLY A 437 33.43 26.24 54.48
CA GLY A 437 33.36 26.91 53.16
C GLY A 437 34.72 27.10 52.43
N LEU A 438 34.75 26.89 51.10
CA LEU A 438 35.90 27.06 50.15
C LEU A 438 37.14 26.13 50.38
N GLY A 439 38.00 25.80 49.40
CA GLY A 439 37.98 26.02 47.94
C GLY A 439 39.33 25.66 47.24
N THR A 440 39.39 25.75 45.89
CA THR A 440 40.57 25.70 44.98
C THR A 440 41.22 24.35 44.56
N LEU A 441 41.83 24.40 43.35
CA LEU A 441 42.63 23.41 42.57
C LEU A 441 44.08 23.98 42.44
N PRO A 442 45.13 23.35 41.84
CA PRO A 442 45.21 22.24 40.86
C PRO A 442 46.28 21.17 41.32
N PRO A 443 47.15 20.45 40.53
CA PRO A 443 47.42 20.36 39.09
C PRO A 443 47.40 18.92 38.48
N VAL A 444 48.53 18.41 37.95
CA VAL A 444 48.64 17.27 37.01
C VAL A 444 49.78 16.32 37.41
N GLY A 445 49.63 15.02 37.17
CA GLY A 445 50.70 14.01 37.17
C GLY A 445 50.33 12.81 36.29
N ALA A 446 51.30 12.24 35.56
CA ALA A 446 51.07 11.14 34.62
C ALA A 446 51.69 9.82 35.10
N GLY A 447 51.07 8.68 34.73
CA GLY A 447 51.58 7.35 35.02
C GLY A 447 51.00 6.30 34.07
N LEU A 448 51.86 5.49 33.46
CA LEU A 448 51.48 4.35 32.62
C LEU A 448 51.21 3.13 33.51
N GLY A 449 50.09 2.44 33.26
CA GLY A 449 49.73 1.18 33.91
C GLY A 449 48.98 0.28 32.93
N SER A 450 49.34 -1.02 32.91
CA SER A 450 48.81 -1.99 31.95
C SER A 450 47.38 -2.41 32.26
N LEU A 451 46.51 -2.44 31.24
CA LEU A 451 45.22 -3.12 31.32
C LEU A 451 45.42 -4.66 31.31
N PRO A 452 44.62 -5.42 32.08
CA PRO A 452 44.64 -6.88 32.04
C PRO A 452 44.03 -7.42 30.73
N PRO A 453 44.39 -8.65 30.30
CA PRO A 453 43.84 -9.25 29.09
C PRO A 453 42.36 -9.61 29.24
N VAL A 454 41.59 -9.45 28.16
CA VAL A 454 40.22 -9.94 28.04
C VAL A 454 40.24 -11.48 27.92
N PRO A 455 39.41 -12.23 28.66
CA PRO A 455 39.35 -13.69 28.54
C PRO A 455 38.82 -14.11 27.16
N ALA A 456 39.41 -15.16 26.60
CA ALA A 456 39.03 -15.66 25.28
C ALA A 456 37.66 -16.37 25.30
N VAL A 457 36.88 -16.17 24.23
CA VAL A 457 35.63 -16.90 24.00
C VAL A 457 35.97 -18.35 23.57
N PRO A 458 35.37 -19.39 24.19
CA PRO A 458 35.59 -20.77 23.78
C PRO A 458 34.96 -21.04 22.40
N PRO A 459 35.54 -21.94 21.57
CA PRO A 459 34.98 -22.29 20.27
C PRO A 459 33.67 -23.08 20.42
N ALA A 460 32.77 -22.94 19.44
CA ALA A 460 31.55 -23.72 19.37
C ALA A 460 31.85 -25.22 19.13
N PRO A 461 31.04 -26.15 19.67
CA PRO A 461 31.19 -27.57 19.41
C PRO A 461 30.84 -27.92 17.95
N PRO A 462 31.47 -28.96 17.35
CA PRO A 462 31.15 -29.40 16.01
C PRO A 462 29.78 -30.07 15.93
N LEU A 463 29.13 -29.95 14.77
CA LEU A 463 27.91 -30.67 14.44
C LEU A 463 28.22 -32.16 14.18
N PRO A 464 27.36 -33.10 14.61
CA PRO A 464 27.51 -34.51 14.26
C PRO A 464 26.94 -34.79 12.86
N GLU A 465 27.77 -35.31 11.96
CA GLU A 465 27.32 -36.03 10.76
C GLU A 465 26.88 -37.44 11.14
N PHE A 466 25.67 -37.87 10.75
CA PHE A 466 25.33 -39.29 10.52
C PHE A 466 24.25 -39.42 9.46
N GLY A 467 24.34 -40.46 8.64
CA GLY A 467 23.49 -40.70 7.47
C GLY A 467 22.28 -41.61 7.71
N ASP A 468 21.77 -42.20 6.62
CA ASP A 468 20.44 -42.81 6.53
C ASP A 468 20.14 -43.95 7.51
N SER A 469 18.97 -43.89 8.16
CA SER A 469 18.03 -45.02 8.27
C SER A 469 16.69 -44.57 8.87
N ALA A 470 15.61 -45.29 8.57
CA ALA A 470 14.24 -44.89 8.90
C ALA A 470 13.77 -45.36 10.29
N GLY A 471 12.97 -44.53 10.97
CA GLY A 471 12.25 -44.90 12.20
C GLY A 471 11.57 -43.71 12.89
N SER A 472 10.24 -43.72 13.01
CA SER A 472 9.49 -42.62 13.66
C SER A 472 9.49 -42.74 15.20
N PRO A 473 9.81 -41.67 15.96
CA PRO A 473 9.77 -41.70 17.43
C PRO A 473 8.37 -41.40 18.01
N PRO A 474 8.06 -41.88 19.24
CA PRO A 474 6.77 -41.66 19.90
C PRO A 474 6.63 -40.28 20.58
N ARG A 475 5.39 -39.87 20.86
CA ARG A 475 5.06 -38.59 21.54
C ARG A 475 5.44 -38.60 23.05
N PRO A 476 5.90 -37.46 23.61
CA PRO A 476 6.18 -37.31 25.04
C PRO A 476 4.90 -37.04 25.88
N PRO A 477 4.93 -37.27 27.21
CA PRO A 477 3.81 -37.03 28.12
C PRO A 477 3.68 -35.56 28.56
N VAL A 478 2.47 -35.19 29.02
CA VAL A 478 2.13 -33.83 29.47
C VAL A 478 2.48 -33.61 30.95
N PRO A 479 3.12 -32.49 31.35
CA PRO A 479 3.35 -32.15 32.76
C PRO A 479 2.09 -31.58 33.44
N VAL A 480 1.92 -31.88 34.73
CA VAL A 480 0.83 -31.33 35.56
C VAL A 480 1.37 -30.32 36.58
N GLY A 481 0.75 -29.14 36.65
CA GLY A 481 0.74 -28.31 37.86
C GLY A 481 1.49 -26.97 37.81
N ALA A 482 0.76 -25.89 37.54
CA ALA A 482 1.11 -24.52 37.94
C ALA A 482 -0.15 -23.80 38.44
N ARG A 483 0.02 -22.82 39.33
CA ARG A 483 -1.06 -22.25 40.16
C ARG A 483 -1.98 -21.28 39.40
N THR A 484 -3.22 -21.19 39.87
CA THR A 484 -4.20 -20.17 39.48
C THR A 484 -3.77 -18.74 39.86
N LEU A 485 -4.11 -17.80 38.99
CA LEU A 485 -4.32 -16.38 39.30
C LEU A 485 -5.67 -15.99 38.69
N GLU A 486 -6.48 -15.24 39.42
CA GLU A 486 -7.84 -14.88 39.01
C GLU A 486 -7.86 -13.54 38.26
N THR A 487 -8.65 -13.47 37.19
CA THR A 487 -9.07 -12.22 36.52
C THR A 487 -10.57 -12.28 36.22
N PRO A 488 -11.28 -11.13 36.22
CA PRO A 488 -12.74 -11.09 36.31
C PRO A 488 -13.46 -11.42 35.00
N ALA A 489 -14.65 -12.02 35.13
CA ALA A 489 -15.50 -12.41 34.00
C ALA A 489 -16.28 -11.23 33.39
N PHE A 490 -16.49 -11.26 32.07
CA PHE A 490 -17.47 -10.43 31.37
C PHE A 490 -18.03 -11.12 30.11
N ALA A 491 -19.33 -10.90 29.86
CA ALA A 491 -20.10 -11.26 28.67
C ALA A 491 -20.22 -12.75 28.28
N ALA A 492 -21.41 -13.15 27.81
CA ALA A 492 -21.72 -14.52 27.40
C ALA A 492 -21.69 -14.68 25.86
N ALA A 493 -21.46 -15.90 25.39
CA ALA A 493 -21.58 -16.25 23.98
C ALA A 493 -23.05 -16.20 23.49
N PRO A 494 -23.30 -15.87 22.21
CA PRO A 494 -24.64 -15.94 21.61
C PRO A 494 -25.12 -17.40 21.44
N PRO A 495 -26.44 -17.64 21.40
CA PRO A 495 -26.99 -18.98 21.15
C PRO A 495 -26.79 -19.41 19.68
N PRO A 496 -26.76 -20.73 19.40
CA PRO A 496 -26.71 -21.25 18.03
C PRO A 496 -28.03 -20.98 17.28
N LEU A 497 -27.93 -20.84 15.96
CA LEU A 497 -29.07 -20.72 15.05
C LEU A 497 -29.82 -22.06 14.89
N PRO A 498 -31.13 -22.05 14.58
CA PRO A 498 -31.92 -23.27 14.45
C PRO A 498 -31.59 -24.06 13.19
N SER A 499 -31.40 -25.36 13.32
CA SER A 499 -31.25 -26.30 12.20
C SER A 499 -32.57 -26.50 11.46
N PHE A 500 -32.59 -26.26 10.14
CA PHE A 500 -33.69 -26.66 9.29
C PHE A 500 -33.67 -28.18 9.06
N GLY A 501 -34.84 -28.83 9.10
CA GLY A 501 -34.95 -30.28 9.04
C GLY A 501 -35.13 -30.81 7.61
N ASN A 502 -34.40 -31.89 7.29
CA ASN A 502 -34.51 -32.57 5.99
C ASN A 502 -35.86 -33.29 5.82
N ALA A 503 -36.42 -33.19 4.62
CA ALA A 503 -37.44 -34.11 4.10
C ALA A 503 -36.80 -35.02 3.03
N PRO A 504 -37.23 -36.29 2.87
CA PRO A 504 -36.63 -37.22 1.91
C PRO A 504 -37.07 -36.92 0.47
N ILE A 505 -36.21 -37.31 -0.48
CA ILE A 505 -36.46 -37.29 -1.93
C ILE A 505 -36.47 -38.74 -2.42
N GLU A 506 -37.38 -39.08 -3.34
CA GLU A 506 -37.44 -40.40 -4.00
C GLU A 506 -36.67 -40.39 -5.34
N ASP A 507 -36.19 -41.56 -5.76
CA ASP A 507 -35.24 -41.78 -6.86
C ASP A 507 -35.92 -42.03 -8.23
N ALA A 508 -35.39 -41.43 -9.30
CA ALA A 508 -35.25 -42.04 -10.64
C ALA A 508 -34.56 -41.12 -11.67
N GLY A 509 -33.54 -41.62 -12.39
CA GLY A 509 -33.20 -41.16 -13.75
C GLY A 509 -31.70 -40.98 -14.07
N VAL A 510 -31.24 -41.60 -15.16
CA VAL A 510 -29.82 -41.53 -15.62
C VAL A 510 -29.67 -40.59 -16.84
N LEU A 511 -28.52 -39.91 -16.90
CA LEU A 511 -28.11 -38.89 -17.88
C LEU A 511 -27.95 -39.41 -19.32
N PRO A 512 -27.75 -38.50 -20.31
CA PRO A 512 -26.35 -38.32 -20.76
C PRO A 512 -25.91 -36.88 -21.12
N VAL A 513 -24.74 -36.51 -20.59
CA VAL A 513 -23.63 -35.71 -21.18
C VAL A 513 -23.91 -34.34 -21.86
N GLY A 514 -23.38 -33.27 -21.25
CA GLY A 514 -23.03 -32.01 -21.94
C GLY A 514 -22.85 -30.81 -20.98
N PRO A 515 -21.64 -30.22 -20.84
CA PRO A 515 -21.44 -29.08 -19.93
C PRO A 515 -21.76 -27.74 -20.61
N ALA A 516 -22.60 -26.92 -19.96
CA ALA A 516 -22.83 -25.54 -20.34
C ALA A 516 -23.33 -24.71 -19.15
N PHE A 517 -22.66 -23.59 -18.85
CA PHE A 517 -23.32 -22.49 -18.14
C PHE A 517 -24.38 -21.91 -19.07
N SER A 518 -25.61 -21.70 -18.59
CA SER A 518 -26.66 -21.00 -19.33
C SER A 518 -27.62 -20.30 -18.36
N PRO A 519 -27.82 -18.98 -18.47
CA PRO A 519 -28.91 -18.31 -17.77
C PRO A 519 -30.26 -18.69 -18.41
N ASP A 520 -31.30 -18.78 -17.59
CA ASP A 520 -32.65 -19.19 -18.04
C ASP A 520 -33.28 -18.14 -19.00
N PRO A 521 -33.57 -18.50 -20.28
CA PRO A 521 -34.06 -17.54 -21.27
C PRO A 521 -35.44 -16.94 -20.92
N GLU A 522 -36.37 -17.70 -20.32
CA GLU A 522 -37.71 -17.17 -20.02
C GLU A 522 -37.68 -16.17 -18.85
N VAL A 523 -36.68 -16.27 -17.97
CA VAL A 523 -36.45 -15.30 -16.90
C VAL A 523 -35.86 -13.99 -17.47
N ALA A 524 -35.02 -14.07 -18.50
CA ALA A 524 -34.44 -12.90 -19.16
C ALA A 524 -35.50 -12.02 -19.83
N GLU A 525 -36.34 -12.58 -20.73
CA GLU A 525 -37.34 -11.78 -21.46
C GLU A 525 -38.42 -11.20 -20.53
N ARG A 526 -38.88 -11.95 -19.52
CA ARG A 526 -39.87 -11.44 -18.55
C ARG A 526 -39.32 -10.39 -17.59
N SER A 527 -38.01 -10.38 -17.36
CA SER A 527 -37.34 -9.30 -16.62
C SER A 527 -37.24 -8.02 -17.46
N LEU A 528 -36.98 -8.15 -18.76
CA LEU A 528 -36.85 -7.01 -19.68
C LEU A 528 -38.15 -6.20 -19.83
N GLU A 529 -39.31 -6.84 -19.98
CA GLU A 529 -40.58 -6.09 -20.11
C GLU A 529 -41.01 -5.37 -18.82
N ARG A 530 -40.71 -5.92 -17.64
CA ARG A 530 -41.15 -5.38 -16.33
C ARG A 530 -40.14 -4.46 -15.65
N ALA A 531 -38.91 -4.35 -16.17
CA ALA A 531 -37.94 -3.33 -15.75
C ALA A 531 -38.22 -1.92 -16.34
N SER A 532 -39.33 -1.73 -17.06
CA SER A 532 -39.73 -0.48 -17.72
C SER A 532 -40.25 0.62 -16.76
N VAL A 533 -39.71 0.69 -15.53
CA VAL A 533 -39.86 1.87 -14.69
C VAL A 533 -39.11 3.01 -15.36
N ARG A 534 -39.81 4.12 -15.66
CA ARG A 534 -39.19 5.32 -16.24
C ARG A 534 -37.95 5.71 -15.42
N ALA A 535 -36.82 5.90 -16.09
CA ALA A 535 -35.71 6.64 -15.52
C ALA A 535 -36.23 7.98 -14.96
N PRO A 536 -35.73 8.43 -13.79
CA PRO A 536 -36.10 9.73 -13.26
C PRO A 536 -35.77 10.82 -14.28
N ASP A 537 -36.60 11.85 -14.36
CA ASP A 537 -36.39 12.96 -15.30
C ASP A 537 -35.18 13.78 -14.85
N LEU A 538 -34.02 13.50 -15.45
CA LEU A 538 -32.73 14.12 -15.11
C LEU A 538 -32.69 15.63 -15.43
N SER A 539 -33.73 16.22 -16.03
CA SER A 539 -33.82 17.65 -16.29
C SER A 539 -34.02 18.52 -15.04
N VAL A 540 -34.20 17.92 -13.85
CA VAL A 540 -34.44 18.65 -12.58
C VAL A 540 -33.42 18.31 -11.47
N LEU A 541 -32.30 17.67 -11.81
CA LEU A 541 -31.11 17.70 -10.94
C LEU A 541 -30.33 18.98 -11.25
N GLU A 542 -30.06 19.82 -10.25
CA GLU A 542 -29.04 20.85 -10.41
C GLU A 542 -27.67 20.16 -10.56
N PRO A 543 -26.96 20.32 -11.69
CA PRO A 543 -25.67 19.69 -11.88
C PRO A 543 -24.64 20.30 -10.92
N ALA A 544 -23.63 19.52 -10.54
CA ALA A 544 -22.42 20.06 -9.94
C ALA A 544 -21.90 21.21 -10.82
N VAL A 545 -21.82 22.41 -10.24
CA VAL A 545 -21.84 23.69 -10.96
C VAL A 545 -20.95 23.66 -12.22
N PRO A 546 -21.54 23.67 -13.43
CA PRO A 546 -20.76 23.62 -14.66
C PRO A 546 -19.82 24.83 -14.73
N LEU A 547 -18.51 24.56 -14.76
CA LEU A 547 -17.51 25.60 -14.97
C LEU A 547 -17.83 26.33 -16.28
N ALA A 548 -17.93 27.65 -16.21
CA ALA A 548 -18.39 28.46 -17.34
C ALA A 548 -17.51 28.21 -18.58
N PRO A 549 -18.11 28.04 -19.78
CA PRO A 549 -17.37 27.62 -20.97
C PRO A 549 -16.29 28.62 -21.41
N ASP A 550 -16.45 29.90 -21.05
CA ASP A 550 -15.49 30.98 -21.33
C ASP A 550 -14.49 31.23 -20.18
N ALA A 551 -14.46 30.38 -19.14
CA ALA A 551 -13.47 30.49 -18.08
C ALA A 551 -12.07 30.15 -18.64
N PRO A 552 -11.05 31.03 -18.52
CA PRO A 552 -9.74 30.81 -19.12
C PRO A 552 -9.15 29.46 -18.67
N GLU A 553 -8.35 28.81 -19.52
CA GLU A 553 -7.71 27.54 -19.15
C GLU A 553 -6.96 27.68 -17.81
N PRO A 554 -7.06 26.68 -16.92
CA PRO A 554 -6.43 26.75 -15.62
C PRO A 554 -4.92 26.74 -15.77
N GLU A 555 -4.20 27.41 -14.86
CA GLU A 555 -2.75 27.28 -14.83
C GLU A 555 -2.36 25.85 -14.40
N MET A 556 -1.21 25.35 -14.86
CA MET A 556 -0.80 23.96 -14.62
C MET A 556 -0.81 23.64 -13.11
N PRO A 557 -1.37 22.50 -12.68
CA PRO A 557 -1.54 22.19 -11.27
C PRO A 557 -0.17 22.01 -10.58
N LEU A 558 0.00 22.71 -9.46
CA LEU A 558 1.18 22.61 -8.61
C LEU A 558 0.95 21.57 -7.53
N LEU A 559 1.47 20.37 -7.76
CA LEU A 559 1.50 19.29 -6.76
C LEU A 559 2.65 19.50 -5.77
N LEU A 560 2.32 19.58 -4.48
CA LEU A 560 3.26 19.54 -3.36
C LEU A 560 2.97 18.26 -2.55
N ASP A 561 3.48 17.14 -3.07
CA ASP A 561 3.32 15.81 -2.48
C ASP A 561 4.40 15.54 -1.40
N VAL A 562 4.36 14.41 -0.71
CA VAL A 562 5.28 14.06 0.40
C VAL A 562 5.89 12.66 0.27
N THR A 563 6.97 12.39 1.02
CA THR A 563 7.46 11.01 1.21
C THR A 563 6.72 10.33 2.39
N PRO A 564 6.18 9.10 2.22
CA PRO A 564 5.38 8.44 3.26
C PRO A 564 6.20 7.96 4.47
N HIS A 565 7.48 7.67 4.28
CA HIS A 565 8.38 7.07 5.27
C HIS A 565 9.67 7.87 5.41
N SER A 566 10.24 7.91 6.61
CA SER A 566 11.57 8.45 6.86
C SER A 566 12.63 7.65 6.11
N LEU A 567 13.54 8.36 5.44
CA LEU A 567 14.73 7.82 4.81
C LEU A 567 15.94 8.11 5.70
N GLY A 568 16.75 7.09 6.00
CA GLY A 568 17.88 7.25 6.89
C GLY A 568 19.06 6.31 6.64
N ILE A 569 20.02 6.38 7.56
CA ILE A 569 21.30 5.71 7.52
C ILE A 569 21.52 4.82 8.75
N GLU A 570 22.24 3.72 8.57
CA GLU A 570 22.77 2.96 9.70
C GLU A 570 23.89 3.74 10.40
N THR A 571 23.89 3.66 11.73
CA THR A 571 24.90 4.19 12.64
C THR A 571 25.42 3.09 13.56
N VAL A 572 26.52 3.37 14.28
CA VAL A 572 27.27 2.37 15.08
C VAL A 572 26.35 1.62 16.06
N GLY A 573 26.37 0.29 15.99
CA GLY A 573 25.56 -0.60 16.84
C GLY A 573 24.22 -1.02 16.24
N GLY A 574 23.98 -0.77 14.95
CA GLY A 574 22.71 -1.11 14.28
C GLY A 574 21.57 -0.16 14.64
N TYR A 575 21.91 1.09 14.96
CA TYR A 575 20.94 2.16 15.25
C TYR A 575 20.71 3.04 14.02
N CYS A 576 19.51 3.60 13.90
CA CYS A 576 19.11 4.40 12.76
C CYS A 576 19.17 5.91 13.03
N GLU A 577 19.66 6.69 12.07
CA GLU A 577 19.43 8.14 12.02
C GLU A 577 18.64 8.50 10.75
N ALA A 578 17.48 9.15 10.92
CA ALA A 578 16.70 9.70 9.81
C ALA A 578 17.38 10.94 9.22
N VAL A 579 17.47 10.99 7.89
CA VAL A 579 17.93 12.15 7.13
C VAL A 579 16.72 12.94 6.67
N ILE A 580 15.96 12.39 5.73
CA ILE A 580 14.67 12.93 5.30
C ILE A 580 13.59 12.22 6.13
N LYS A 581 12.64 12.97 6.69
CA LYS A 581 11.58 12.40 7.53
C LYS A 581 10.35 12.03 6.72
N GLN A 582 9.57 11.09 7.24
CA GLN A 582 8.16 10.90 6.91
C GLN A 582 7.42 12.25 6.82
N ASN A 583 6.54 12.36 5.83
CA ASN A 583 5.74 13.53 5.48
C ASN A 583 6.56 14.81 5.20
N ALA A 584 7.84 14.69 4.82
CA ALA A 584 8.58 15.78 4.18
C ALA A 584 8.14 15.94 2.72
N ALA A 585 7.85 17.18 2.31
CA ALA A 585 7.46 17.52 0.95
C ALA A 585 8.53 17.11 -0.09
N ILE A 586 8.10 16.63 -1.25
CA ILE A 586 8.96 16.20 -2.37
C ILE A 586 8.73 17.09 -3.61
N PRO A 587 9.76 17.34 -4.44
CA PRO A 587 11.14 16.87 -4.32
C PRO A 587 11.94 17.57 -3.20
N VAL A 588 12.84 16.83 -2.56
CA VAL A 588 13.69 17.33 -1.45
C VAL A 588 15.11 16.81 -1.56
N GLU A 589 16.06 17.66 -1.19
CA GLU A 589 17.49 17.34 -1.12
C GLU A 589 18.03 17.61 0.30
N GLN A 590 18.78 16.64 0.85
CA GLN A 590 19.50 16.80 2.12
C GLN A 590 20.91 16.21 2.05
N THR A 591 21.89 16.96 2.54
CA THR A 591 23.28 16.52 2.66
C THR A 591 23.64 16.22 4.11
N ARG A 592 24.29 15.08 4.36
CA ARG A 592 24.95 14.77 5.63
C ARG A 592 26.46 14.62 5.41
N VAL A 593 27.26 15.16 6.34
CA VAL A 593 28.73 15.14 6.27
C VAL A 593 29.29 13.96 7.04
N PHE A 594 29.85 12.99 6.33
CA PHE A 594 30.54 11.83 6.88
C PHE A 594 32.05 12.08 6.99
N SER A 595 32.74 11.22 7.76
CA SER A 595 34.20 11.19 7.76
C SER A 595 34.78 9.84 8.15
N THR A 596 36.02 9.58 7.73
CA THR A 596 36.70 8.29 7.97
C THR A 596 36.85 7.97 9.46
N ALA A 597 36.55 6.73 9.84
CA ALA A 597 36.71 6.22 11.20
C ALA A 597 38.15 5.74 11.48
N GLN A 598 38.89 5.36 10.44
CA GLN A 598 40.25 4.80 10.53
C GLN A 598 41.28 5.63 9.74
N ASP A 599 42.54 5.54 10.16
CA ASP A 599 43.65 6.18 9.45
C ASP A 599 43.87 5.49 8.09
N ASN A 600 44.11 6.30 7.05
CA ASN A 600 44.32 5.87 5.66
C ASN A 600 43.13 5.09 5.03
N GLN A 601 41.94 5.13 5.63
CA GLN A 601 40.73 4.47 5.15
C GLN A 601 40.40 4.87 3.69
N ARG A 602 40.42 3.87 2.80
CA ARG A 602 40.21 4.03 1.34
C ARG A 602 38.77 3.84 0.86
N LEU A 603 37.92 3.31 1.73
CA LEU A 603 36.53 2.94 1.46
C LEU A 603 35.63 3.37 2.63
N VAL A 604 34.54 4.06 2.33
CA VAL A 604 33.42 4.28 3.27
C VAL A 604 32.20 3.53 2.75
N LYS A 605 31.48 2.88 3.68
CA LYS A 605 30.24 2.14 3.44
C LYS A 605 29.10 2.85 4.19
N VAL A 606 27.96 3.05 3.54
CA VAL A 606 26.75 3.63 4.16
C VAL A 606 25.56 2.74 3.79
N ARG A 607 24.99 2.03 4.77
CA ARG A 607 23.74 1.28 4.62
C ARG A 607 22.56 2.23 4.81
N ILE A 608 21.58 2.14 3.91
CA ILE A 608 20.41 3.02 3.83
C ILE A 608 19.16 2.22 4.17
N PHE A 609 18.23 2.82 4.91
CA PHE A 609 16.94 2.24 5.25
C PHE A 609 15.79 3.22 5.01
N GLN A 610 14.57 2.68 4.96
CA GLN A 610 13.31 3.41 4.97
C GLN A 610 12.40 2.86 6.09
N GLY A 611 11.77 3.74 6.87
CA GLY A 611 10.91 3.41 8.01
C GLY A 611 11.20 4.22 9.28
N GLU A 612 10.45 3.98 10.36
CA GLU A 612 10.50 4.80 11.60
C GLU A 612 11.20 4.13 12.81
N SER A 613 11.68 2.88 12.70
CA SER A 613 12.33 2.23 13.85
C SER A 613 13.71 2.83 14.13
N ARG A 614 14.13 2.76 15.40
CA ARG A 614 15.48 3.16 15.85
C ARG A 614 16.54 2.09 15.57
N ARG A 615 16.15 0.89 15.13
CA ARG A 615 17.05 -0.24 14.80
C ARG A 615 17.07 -0.45 13.29
N PHE A 616 18.22 -0.82 12.73
CA PHE A 616 18.30 -1.07 11.28
C PHE A 616 17.46 -2.28 10.85
N ASP A 617 17.53 -3.36 11.63
CA ASP A 617 16.92 -4.65 11.28
C ASP A 617 15.37 -4.67 11.38
N ASP A 618 14.80 -3.64 12.02
CA ASP A 618 13.34 -3.41 12.12
C ASP A 618 12.80 -2.53 10.96
N ASN A 619 13.66 -2.03 10.08
CA ASN A 619 13.31 -1.13 8.98
C ASN A 619 13.54 -1.80 7.60
N GLN A 620 12.93 -1.28 6.54
CA GLN A 620 13.22 -1.73 5.19
C GLN A 620 14.60 -1.22 4.75
N GLY A 621 15.62 -2.07 4.84
CA GLY A 621 16.92 -1.80 4.23
C GLY A 621 16.78 -1.62 2.72
N LEU A 622 17.20 -0.47 2.18
CA LEU A 622 17.13 -0.18 0.75
C LEU A 622 18.38 -0.68 0.02
N GLY A 623 19.56 -0.48 0.60
CA GLY A 623 20.83 -0.90 -0.02
C GLY A 623 22.06 -0.30 0.66
N GLU A 624 23.20 -0.42 0.01
CA GLU A 624 24.48 0.12 0.49
C GLU A 624 25.17 0.97 -0.57
N ILE A 625 25.81 2.05 -0.11
CA ILE A 625 26.66 2.95 -0.88
C ILE A 625 28.13 2.69 -0.53
N GLU A 626 28.94 2.36 -1.54
CA GLU A 626 30.39 2.16 -1.42
C GLU A 626 31.16 3.33 -2.06
N LEU A 627 31.92 4.06 -1.23
CA LEU A 627 32.71 5.22 -1.63
C LEU A 627 34.20 4.88 -1.57
N ALA A 628 34.70 4.37 -2.70
CA ALA A 628 36.03 3.81 -2.86
C ALA A 628 37.04 4.82 -3.44
N GLY A 629 38.32 4.56 -3.23
CA GLY A 629 39.40 5.38 -3.78
C GLY A 629 39.62 6.70 -3.03
N LEU A 630 39.16 6.80 -1.78
CA LEU A 630 39.40 7.95 -0.91
C LEU A 630 40.91 8.19 -0.74
N ARG A 631 41.31 9.45 -0.53
CA ARG A 631 42.71 9.80 -0.25
C ARG A 631 43.19 9.22 1.08
N ALA A 632 44.47 8.88 1.16
CA ALA A 632 45.09 8.50 2.43
C ALA A 632 45.24 9.74 3.33
N ALA A 633 44.55 9.74 4.47
CA ALA A 633 44.67 10.75 5.52
C ALA A 633 44.32 10.13 6.88
N ALA A 634 44.68 10.80 7.97
CA ALA A 634 44.27 10.39 9.31
C ALA A 634 42.74 10.38 9.48
N ARG A 635 42.22 9.58 10.42
CA ARG A 635 40.81 9.46 10.74
C ARG A 635 40.16 10.84 10.98
N GLY A 636 38.93 10.99 10.49
CA GLY A 636 38.16 12.21 10.58
C GLY A 636 38.58 13.35 9.63
N ARG A 637 39.72 13.23 8.91
CA ARG A 637 40.23 14.26 7.98
C ARG A 637 39.56 14.23 6.62
N VAL A 638 39.30 13.06 6.05
CA VAL A 638 38.48 12.96 4.84
C VAL A 638 37.05 13.33 5.23
N LYS A 639 36.51 14.40 4.64
CA LYS A 639 35.10 14.79 4.75
C LYS A 639 34.39 14.44 3.46
N ILE A 640 33.23 13.81 3.60
CA ILE A 640 32.45 13.27 2.49
C ILE A 640 31.02 13.77 2.66
N ASP A 641 30.58 14.62 1.77
CA ASP A 641 29.19 15.02 1.69
C ASP A 641 28.42 13.91 0.97
N VAL A 642 27.41 13.34 1.63
CA VAL A 642 26.47 12.40 1.02
C VAL A 642 25.10 13.06 0.97
N THR A 643 24.60 13.22 -0.25
CA THR A 643 23.42 14.01 -0.60
C THR A 643 22.31 13.10 -1.07
N PHE A 644 21.26 13.01 -0.28
CA PHE A 644 20.05 12.25 -0.53
C PHE A 644 19.04 13.15 -1.23
N VAL A 645 18.54 12.72 -2.39
CA VAL A 645 17.57 13.45 -3.20
C VAL A 645 16.37 12.54 -3.43
N ILE A 646 15.19 12.93 -2.95
CA ILE A 646 13.93 12.29 -3.33
C ILE A 646 13.31 13.13 -4.45
N GLY A 647 13.13 12.50 -5.61
CA GLY A 647 12.58 13.14 -6.80
C GLY A 647 11.05 13.28 -6.76
N ALA A 648 10.48 13.89 -7.79
CA ALA A 648 9.03 14.13 -7.89
C ALA A 648 8.19 12.86 -8.21
N ASP A 649 8.84 11.72 -8.39
CA ASP A 649 8.23 10.36 -8.42
C ASP A 649 8.14 9.72 -7.01
N GLY A 650 8.77 10.34 -5.99
CA GLY A 650 9.06 9.71 -4.70
C GLY A 650 10.28 8.77 -4.71
N ILE A 651 11.06 8.73 -5.81
CA ILE A 651 12.22 7.84 -6.03
C ILE A 651 13.53 8.50 -5.55
N LEU A 652 14.42 7.70 -4.96
CA LEU A 652 15.69 8.12 -4.36
C LEU A 652 16.87 8.11 -5.33
N ALA A 653 17.58 9.22 -5.41
CA ALA A 653 18.96 9.30 -5.89
C ALA A 653 19.91 9.73 -4.77
N VAL A 654 21.11 9.16 -4.71
CA VAL A 654 22.15 9.59 -3.76
C VAL A 654 23.45 9.90 -4.49
N ARG A 655 24.00 11.08 -4.18
CA ARG A 655 25.27 11.59 -4.71
C ARG A 655 26.26 11.68 -3.56
N ALA A 656 27.55 11.49 -3.83
CA ALA A 656 28.60 11.66 -2.84
C ALA A 656 29.75 12.53 -3.35
N LYS A 657 30.40 13.28 -2.46
CA LYS A 657 31.48 14.21 -2.81
C LYS A 657 32.56 14.26 -1.74
N ASP A 658 33.82 14.06 -2.13
CA ASP A 658 34.96 14.39 -1.26
C ASP A 658 35.12 15.92 -1.24
N VAL A 659 35.01 16.51 -0.04
CA VAL A 659 34.87 17.96 0.17
C VAL A 659 36.15 18.74 -0.14
N GLU A 660 37.33 18.13 0.01
CA GLU A 660 38.61 18.80 -0.25
C GLU A 660 39.03 18.71 -1.73
N THR A 661 38.78 17.57 -2.37
CA THR A 661 39.13 17.36 -3.79
C THR A 661 38.05 17.82 -4.76
N GLY A 662 36.82 18.05 -4.27
CA GLY A 662 35.65 18.33 -5.09
C GLY A 662 35.19 17.14 -5.94
N LYS A 663 35.82 15.97 -5.80
CA LYS A 663 35.51 14.78 -6.62
C LYS A 663 34.14 14.24 -6.23
N GLU A 664 33.19 14.37 -7.15
CA GLU A 664 31.87 13.76 -7.06
C GLU A 664 31.90 12.31 -7.56
N GLN A 665 31.03 11.50 -6.99
CA GLN A 665 30.72 10.14 -7.42
C GLN A 665 29.22 9.93 -7.27
N ASP A 666 28.51 9.86 -8.40
CA ASP A 666 27.13 9.38 -8.43
C ASP A 666 27.14 7.88 -8.11
N VAL A 667 26.61 7.52 -6.93
CA VAL A 667 26.51 6.12 -6.53
C VAL A 667 25.09 5.64 -6.77
N ARG A 668 24.89 4.91 -7.87
CA ARG A 668 23.71 4.05 -8.03
C ARG A 668 23.68 3.07 -6.85
N ILE A 669 22.70 3.23 -5.96
CA ILE A 669 22.47 2.29 -4.86
C ILE A 669 22.19 0.92 -5.48
N LYS A 670 22.87 -0.12 -4.97
CA LYS A 670 22.46 -1.50 -5.25
C LYS A 670 21.23 -1.79 -4.39
N LEU A 671 20.05 -1.51 -4.95
CA LEU A 671 18.77 -1.72 -4.27
C LEU A 671 18.55 -3.22 -4.01
N VAL A 672 18.35 -3.59 -2.75
CA VAL A 672 18.11 -4.99 -2.34
C VAL A 672 16.71 -5.40 -2.77
N GLY A 673 16.57 -6.47 -3.55
CA GLY A 673 15.31 -6.83 -4.23
C GLY A 673 14.93 -5.92 -5.40
N GLY A 674 15.72 -4.88 -5.70
CA GLY A 674 15.54 -4.04 -6.89
C GLY A 674 16.01 -4.72 -8.18
N MET A 675 15.68 -4.11 -9.32
CA MET A 675 16.12 -4.55 -10.64
C MET A 675 17.26 -3.65 -11.16
N ALA A 676 18.28 -4.23 -11.81
CA ALA A 676 19.27 -3.43 -12.52
C ALA A 676 18.75 -2.99 -13.90
N GLU A 677 19.29 -1.90 -14.43
CA GLU A 677 18.98 -1.39 -15.79
C GLU A 677 19.12 -2.48 -16.86
N ASP A 678 20.20 -3.27 -16.80
CA ASP A 678 20.45 -4.39 -17.71
C ASP A 678 19.42 -5.52 -17.57
N ASP A 679 18.84 -5.72 -16.38
CA ASP A 679 17.80 -6.71 -16.14
C ASP A 679 16.48 -6.21 -16.74
N VAL A 680 16.13 -4.94 -16.52
CA VAL A 680 14.96 -4.29 -17.12
C VAL A 680 15.05 -4.33 -18.65
N GLN A 681 16.22 -4.10 -19.24
CA GLN A 681 16.38 -4.23 -20.69
C GLN A 681 16.18 -5.68 -21.16
N ARG A 682 16.75 -6.68 -20.47
CA ARG A 682 16.49 -8.10 -20.78
C ARG A 682 15.00 -8.47 -20.67
N LEU A 683 14.24 -7.82 -19.78
CA LEU A 683 12.78 -7.98 -19.73
C LEU A 683 12.07 -7.35 -20.93
N VAL A 684 12.45 -6.14 -21.35
CA VAL A 684 11.92 -5.51 -22.58
C VAL A 684 12.15 -6.44 -23.77
N ASP A 685 13.37 -6.97 -23.90
CA ASP A 685 13.76 -7.85 -25.01
C ASP A 685 13.00 -9.19 -24.98
N ARG A 686 12.84 -9.83 -23.81
CA ARG A 686 12.03 -11.06 -23.61
C ARG A 686 10.57 -10.82 -24.01
N GLN A 687 9.99 -9.71 -23.58
CA GLN A 687 8.58 -9.38 -23.80
C GLN A 687 8.31 -8.95 -25.25
N ALA A 688 9.27 -8.33 -25.93
CA ALA A 688 9.21 -8.08 -27.37
C ALA A 688 9.26 -9.39 -28.18
N ALA A 689 10.18 -10.30 -27.84
CA ALA A 689 10.30 -11.60 -28.51
C ALA A 689 9.02 -12.46 -28.39
N MET A 690 8.29 -12.36 -27.28
CA MET A 690 6.98 -13.01 -27.09
C MET A 690 5.90 -12.47 -28.05
N LEU A 691 6.00 -11.22 -28.51
CA LEU A 691 5.04 -10.62 -29.44
C LEU A 691 5.39 -10.93 -30.91
N ASP A 692 6.68 -11.00 -31.24
CA ASP A 692 7.15 -11.33 -32.59
C ASP A 692 7.07 -12.83 -32.90
N GLY A 693 7.22 -13.70 -31.89
CA GLY A 693 7.11 -15.15 -32.03
C GLY A 693 5.69 -15.70 -32.17
N GLY A 694 4.67 -14.85 -32.07
CA GLY A 694 3.24 -15.20 -32.17
C GLY A 694 2.56 -14.77 -33.49
N ARG A 695 3.31 -14.72 -34.60
CA ARG A 695 2.84 -14.25 -35.92
C ARG A 695 3.18 -15.21 -37.05
#